data_AF-A0A968RNZ5-F1
#
_entry.id   AF-A0A968RNZ5-F1
#
_cell.length_a   1.000
_cell.length_b   1.000
_cell.length_c   1.000
_cell.angle_alpha   90.00
_cell.angle_beta   90.00
_cell.angle_gamma   90.00
#
_symmetry.space_group_name_H-M   'P 1'
#
loop_
_entity.id
_entity.type
_entity.pdbx_description
1 polymer ?
#
loop_
_entity_poly.entity_id
_entity_poly.type
_entity_poly.pdbx_seq_one_letter_code
_entity_poly.pdbx_strand_id
1 'polypeptide(L)'
;MYIPAAYDGSEKWPLVINFHDFGATPEFQVAYTNMNAVADTAHFLVLYPKGTTISSNLPNRQSQGLGFNIVGEEDSSLISPGLENEVFFMEFLIYQICEEFKVDQSRIYATGFGDGGAMATILASELPPLIAAAASVGGSTLRSRPIRPFGPDRPTPVLYIHGTADSTASYLGNEFVFPIPEVLDAWAQANGCNEGSPALTSLPDVDPNDGSIVQSLAWQNCSAETQHLLIVDGGHQWPGGNNLQPALGNFNNDINASSEIWNFFKRNPHPNPSGKILLKTMKPDGGLLREYFLYVPAAYDGSEDWPLVLNIHGYRLDAYFQMFFSNMNPVADTAHFLIACPQGTQIISNIPNLRPGGGFGFSIAGEGDNSYVSPNNVNDVEFMSKLIDRISEDYRVAQDQVYSTGFSNGGMLSTILGSELQDKIAAIAPVGGTIPRSRPFEPQRPMPVLYINGTRDPLAFYENDVFLLDVPKVLETWATTNGCDAEPVVTAVPDIETSDASTVELLEWQNCDAEVLHFKVIGGGHNWPGGNNFLPFLGNFNLDINSSVEIWKFFSRQRLPQATARVQFIHAASNETVSVTAGGKTLVEKLAFQTATPYTEIPAGIPLDITLTPVNPGSTTAPITTTLTLEAGETYTVAVVGTTTESDDYPVEFAVLKGAKEKADDATKIALGFVASIPDGTPTDALLGGEILFDNIDYKDFFAHKDVPAANLTISSTPANDNETIALQVNANIAFWRGKSAVLFQTGLLSDGTYQPWIALSNGGTFPLSFTTPNNATATAMNFSVDPNPSNEFTQLTIELATAQHLTIQLIDQFGQIVETVFSGNISAGIHTFPHHLANIRAGWYTYRLVTNEGVITKGLVKE
;
A
#
# COMPACT_ATOMS: atom_id res chain seq x y z
N MET A 1 -31.34 -2.21 22.05
CA MET A 1 -30.10 -2.00 22.83
C MET A 1 -30.45 -1.28 24.11
N TYR A 2 -29.79 -1.62 25.22
CA TYR A 2 -29.88 -0.94 26.50
C TYR A 2 -28.54 -0.24 26.78
N ILE A 3 -28.63 1.05 27.07
CA ILE A 3 -27.49 1.92 27.38
C ILE A 3 -27.71 2.40 28.82
N PRO A 4 -26.88 1.96 29.78
CA PRO A 4 -26.98 2.45 31.15
C PRO A 4 -26.85 3.98 31.20
N ALA A 5 -27.59 4.61 32.11
CA ALA A 5 -27.63 6.08 32.21
C ALA A 5 -26.26 6.71 32.53
N ALA A 6 -25.33 5.92 33.09
CA ALA A 6 -23.97 6.35 33.40
C ALA A 6 -23.00 6.31 32.20
N TYR A 7 -23.40 5.76 31.05
CA TYR A 7 -22.56 5.76 29.85
C TYR A 7 -22.63 7.11 29.13
N ASP A 8 -21.51 7.83 29.10
CA ASP A 8 -21.37 9.15 28.46
C ASP A 8 -20.42 9.15 27.24
N GLY A 9 -19.89 7.98 26.87
CA GLY A 9 -18.94 7.83 25.77
C GLY A 9 -17.54 8.39 26.06
N SER A 10 -17.19 8.68 27.31
CA SER A 10 -15.82 9.06 27.68
C SER A 10 -14.86 7.87 27.64
N GLU A 11 -15.28 6.72 28.15
CA GLU A 11 -14.50 5.49 28.28
C GLU A 11 -15.04 4.33 27.42
N LYS A 12 -14.21 3.28 27.23
CA LYS A 12 -14.63 2.06 26.54
C LYS A 12 -15.38 1.12 27.49
N TRP A 13 -16.60 0.72 27.13
CA TRP A 13 -17.42 -0.21 27.93
C TRP A 13 -17.56 -1.59 27.23
N PRO A 14 -17.64 -2.70 27.98
CA PRO A 14 -17.99 -4.01 27.43
C PRO A 14 -19.35 -4.02 26.72
N LEU A 15 -19.53 -4.97 25.81
CA LEU A 15 -20.81 -5.25 25.14
C LEU A 15 -21.25 -6.68 25.47
N VAL A 16 -22.48 -6.84 25.95
CA VAL A 16 -23.12 -8.15 26.16
C VAL A 16 -24.29 -8.29 25.21
N ILE A 17 -24.28 -9.32 24.37
CA ILE A 17 -25.37 -9.66 23.46
C ILE A 17 -26.23 -10.72 24.17
N ASN A 18 -27.51 -10.44 24.39
CA ASN A 18 -28.43 -11.31 25.14
C ASN A 18 -29.62 -11.72 24.26
N PHE A 19 -29.57 -12.96 23.78
CA PHE A 19 -30.54 -13.55 22.86
C PHE A 19 -31.76 -14.13 23.59
N HIS A 20 -32.95 -13.91 23.02
CA HIS A 20 -34.20 -14.49 23.52
C HIS A 20 -34.39 -15.95 23.07
N ASP A 21 -35.30 -16.68 23.71
CA ASP A 21 -35.64 -18.05 23.30
C ASP A 21 -36.63 -18.07 22.11
N PHE A 22 -36.83 -19.24 21.50
CA PHE A 22 -37.78 -19.45 20.43
C PHE A 22 -39.20 -19.08 20.85
N GLY A 23 -39.87 -18.28 20.03
CA GLY A 23 -41.22 -17.78 20.29
C GLY A 23 -41.30 -16.62 21.28
N ALA A 24 -40.18 -16.24 21.90
CA ALA A 24 -40.09 -15.05 22.75
C ALA A 24 -39.73 -13.78 21.94
N THR A 25 -39.56 -12.66 22.63
CA THR A 25 -39.16 -11.38 22.01
C THR A 25 -38.01 -10.74 22.79
N PRO A 26 -37.28 -9.77 22.21
CA PRO A 26 -36.27 -8.99 22.93
C PRO A 26 -36.82 -8.32 24.20
N GLU A 27 -38.04 -7.80 24.15
CA GLU A 27 -38.69 -7.15 25.30
C GLU A 27 -38.97 -8.14 26.42
N PHE A 28 -39.36 -9.37 26.07
CA PHE A 28 -39.49 -10.45 27.05
C PHE A 28 -38.13 -10.78 27.67
N GLN A 29 -37.06 -10.91 26.88
CA GLN A 29 -35.72 -11.23 27.38
C GLN A 29 -35.16 -10.15 28.32
N VAL A 30 -35.43 -8.88 28.03
CA VAL A 30 -35.12 -7.75 28.92
C VAL A 30 -35.79 -7.96 30.29
N ALA A 31 -37.10 -8.22 30.29
CA ALA A 31 -37.86 -8.41 31.51
C ALA A 31 -37.49 -9.71 32.23
N TYR A 32 -37.18 -10.78 31.52
CA TYR A 32 -36.98 -12.11 32.07
C TYR A 32 -35.63 -12.25 32.79
N THR A 33 -34.56 -11.73 32.19
CA THR A 33 -33.19 -11.92 32.67
C THR A 33 -32.74 -10.93 33.74
N ASN A 34 -33.36 -9.75 33.80
CA ASN A 34 -32.91 -8.62 34.63
C ASN A 34 -31.44 -8.21 34.39
N MET A 35 -30.89 -8.50 33.20
CA MET A 35 -29.49 -8.20 32.87
C MET A 35 -29.19 -6.69 32.89
N ASN A 36 -30.18 -5.83 32.61
CA ASN A 36 -30.02 -4.37 32.66
C ASN A 36 -29.56 -3.87 34.04
N ALA A 37 -30.04 -4.47 35.15
CA ALA A 37 -29.62 -4.07 36.49
C ALA A 37 -28.14 -4.45 36.76
N VAL A 38 -27.69 -5.57 36.20
CA VAL A 38 -26.27 -5.97 36.25
C VAL A 38 -25.45 -4.99 35.40
N ALA A 39 -25.94 -4.63 34.21
CA ALA A 39 -25.32 -3.68 33.29
C ALA A 39 -25.12 -2.28 33.92
N ASP A 40 -26.12 -1.77 34.64
CA ASP A 40 -26.05 -0.51 35.38
C ASP A 40 -24.94 -0.53 36.45
N THR A 41 -24.82 -1.64 37.18
CA THR A 41 -23.86 -1.77 38.28
C THR A 41 -22.44 -2.05 37.78
N ALA A 42 -22.32 -2.82 36.69
CA ALA A 42 -21.07 -3.32 36.17
C ALA A 42 -20.50 -2.52 35.00
N HIS A 43 -21.22 -1.51 34.53
CA HIS A 43 -20.81 -0.61 33.45
C HIS A 43 -20.58 -1.34 32.11
N PHE A 44 -21.60 -2.01 31.57
CA PHE A 44 -21.58 -2.57 30.21
C PHE A 44 -22.85 -2.26 29.41
N LEU A 45 -22.75 -2.29 28.08
CA LEU A 45 -23.87 -2.11 27.16
C LEU A 45 -24.55 -3.46 26.89
N VAL A 46 -25.87 -3.47 26.67
CA VAL A 46 -26.60 -4.71 26.35
C VAL A 46 -27.30 -4.64 25.01
N LEU A 47 -26.95 -5.54 24.10
CA LEU A 47 -27.68 -5.75 22.85
C LEU A 47 -28.71 -6.87 23.04
N TYR A 48 -29.96 -6.63 22.66
CA TYR A 48 -31.02 -7.65 22.62
C TYR A 48 -31.50 -7.80 21.17
N PRO A 49 -30.90 -8.71 20.38
CA PRO A 49 -31.28 -8.89 18.98
C PRO A 49 -32.68 -9.46 18.84
N LYS A 50 -33.39 -9.02 17.82
CA LYS A 50 -34.68 -9.60 17.44
C LYS A 50 -34.44 -10.73 16.46
N GLY A 51 -34.85 -11.95 16.82
CA GLY A 51 -34.87 -13.09 15.91
C GLY A 51 -35.83 -12.89 14.74
N THR A 52 -35.67 -13.70 13.71
CA THR A 52 -36.55 -13.71 12.54
C THR A 52 -37.72 -14.67 12.74
N THR A 53 -38.75 -14.59 11.90
CA THR A 53 -39.85 -15.56 11.99
C THR A 53 -39.40 -16.88 11.36
N ILE A 54 -39.22 -17.90 12.19
CA ILE A 54 -38.89 -19.25 11.76
C ILE A 54 -40.11 -20.16 11.93
N SER A 55 -40.36 -20.99 10.90
CA SER A 55 -41.35 -22.06 10.95
C SER A 55 -40.64 -23.34 11.33
N SER A 56 -40.87 -23.88 12.53
CA SER A 56 -40.30 -25.17 12.87
C SER A 56 -41.04 -26.28 12.11
N ASN A 57 -40.40 -26.87 11.10
CA ASN A 57 -40.90 -28.07 10.42
C ASN A 57 -40.51 -29.37 11.16
N LEU A 58 -40.29 -29.29 12.47
CA LEU A 58 -40.03 -30.46 13.31
C LEU A 58 -41.29 -31.37 13.31
N PRO A 59 -41.16 -32.68 13.06
CA PRO A 59 -42.31 -33.60 13.07
C PRO A 59 -43.09 -33.47 14.38
N ASN A 60 -44.38 -33.15 14.30
CA ASN A 60 -45.32 -32.94 15.43
C ASN A 60 -45.21 -31.63 16.24
N ARG A 61 -44.44 -30.63 15.80
CA ARG A 61 -44.55 -29.24 16.31
C ARG A 61 -44.48 -28.22 15.16
N GLN A 62 -45.59 -28.04 14.46
CA GLN A 62 -45.76 -26.86 13.59
C GLN A 62 -46.00 -25.64 14.48
N SER A 63 -44.93 -24.91 14.79
CA SER A 63 -45.00 -23.62 15.48
C SER A 63 -44.26 -22.56 14.67
N GLN A 64 -44.87 -21.38 14.56
CA GLN A 64 -44.23 -20.18 14.04
C GLN A 64 -43.91 -19.27 15.22
N GLY A 65 -42.67 -18.78 15.27
CA GLY A 65 -42.20 -17.90 16.34
C GLY A 65 -40.97 -17.12 15.90
N LEU A 66 -40.63 -16.08 16.66
CA LEU A 66 -39.33 -15.43 16.48
C LEU A 66 -38.24 -16.36 17.03
N GLY A 67 -37.13 -16.51 16.32
CA GLY A 67 -35.98 -17.27 16.78
C GLY A 67 -34.76 -17.01 15.90
N PHE A 68 -33.68 -17.72 16.19
CA PHE A 68 -32.40 -17.59 15.51
C PHE A 68 -32.14 -18.84 14.66
N ASN A 69 -31.44 -18.67 13.55
CA ASN A 69 -31.04 -19.80 12.73
C ASN A 69 -29.86 -20.53 13.38
N ILE A 70 -30.19 -21.54 14.18
CA ILE A 70 -29.23 -22.39 14.88
C ILE A 70 -29.03 -23.76 14.21
N VAL A 71 -29.59 -23.97 13.01
CA VAL A 71 -29.54 -25.23 12.25
C VAL A 71 -28.23 -25.32 11.45
N GLY A 72 -27.73 -26.53 11.21
CA GLY A 72 -26.58 -26.75 10.32
C GLY A 72 -26.96 -26.76 8.82
N GLU A 73 -25.96 -26.57 7.96
CA GLU A 73 -26.14 -26.39 6.50
C GLU A 73 -26.85 -27.57 5.81
N GLU A 74 -26.66 -28.79 6.32
CA GLU A 74 -27.20 -30.02 5.72
C GLU A 74 -28.73 -30.17 5.83
N ASP A 75 -29.41 -29.37 6.67
CA ASP A 75 -30.84 -29.53 6.98
C ASP A 75 -31.69 -28.29 6.61
N SER A 76 -31.23 -27.52 5.61
CA SER A 76 -31.87 -26.31 5.05
C SER A 76 -33.34 -26.49 4.60
N SER A 77 -33.82 -27.73 4.51
CA SER A 77 -35.24 -28.05 4.25
C SER A 77 -36.20 -27.69 5.40
N LEU A 78 -35.67 -27.41 6.59
CA LEU A 78 -36.43 -27.00 7.78
C LEU A 78 -36.69 -25.49 7.86
N ILE A 79 -36.14 -24.70 6.92
CA ILE A 79 -36.13 -23.23 6.97
C ILE A 79 -36.69 -22.64 5.65
N SER A 80 -37.36 -21.48 5.73
CA SER A 80 -37.88 -20.80 4.52
C SER A 80 -36.73 -20.32 3.62
N PRO A 81 -36.85 -20.41 2.27
CA PRO A 81 -35.84 -19.86 1.36
C PRO A 81 -35.67 -18.35 1.58
N GLY A 82 -34.44 -17.88 1.84
CA GLY A 82 -34.11 -16.45 2.05
C GLY A 82 -33.72 -16.06 3.48
N LEU A 83 -33.43 -17.03 4.36
CA LEU A 83 -32.88 -16.81 5.70
C LEU A 83 -31.35 -16.93 5.64
N GLU A 84 -30.70 -15.81 5.36
CA GLU A 84 -29.26 -15.66 5.18
C GLU A 84 -28.55 -15.61 6.55
N ASN A 85 -27.68 -16.58 6.81
CA ASN A 85 -26.65 -16.66 7.87
C ASN A 85 -26.76 -15.64 9.04
N GLU A 86 -27.51 -15.98 10.08
CA GLU A 86 -27.66 -15.17 11.30
C GLU A 86 -26.34 -14.83 12.00
N VAL A 87 -25.31 -15.68 11.93
CA VAL A 87 -23.99 -15.41 12.53
C VAL A 87 -23.37 -14.19 11.86
N PHE A 88 -23.44 -14.13 10.54
CA PHE A 88 -22.94 -13.01 9.74
C PHE A 88 -23.69 -11.71 10.00
N PHE A 89 -25.02 -11.76 10.15
CA PHE A 89 -25.80 -10.59 10.56
C PHE A 89 -25.39 -10.09 11.95
N MET A 90 -25.15 -10.99 12.90
CA MET A 90 -24.70 -10.62 14.25
C MET A 90 -23.32 -9.99 14.23
N GLU A 91 -22.39 -10.53 13.45
CA GLU A 91 -21.06 -9.93 13.23
C GLU A 91 -21.19 -8.48 12.74
N PHE A 92 -21.97 -8.25 11.68
CA PHE A 92 -22.21 -6.91 11.13
C PHE A 92 -22.77 -5.95 12.19
N LEU A 93 -23.79 -6.40 12.91
CA LEU A 93 -24.47 -5.61 13.93
C LEU A 93 -23.52 -5.21 15.06
N ILE A 94 -22.61 -6.10 15.46
CA ILE A 94 -21.58 -5.81 16.47
C ILE A 94 -20.63 -4.71 15.97
N TYR A 95 -20.18 -4.78 14.71
CA TYR A 95 -19.30 -3.75 14.16
C TYR A 95 -19.97 -2.38 14.09
N GLN A 96 -21.24 -2.33 13.67
CA GLN A 96 -22.02 -1.08 13.68
C GLN A 96 -22.14 -0.47 15.08
N ILE A 97 -22.36 -1.30 16.10
CA ILE A 97 -22.38 -0.84 17.50
C ILE A 97 -21.00 -0.32 17.93
N CYS A 98 -19.90 -0.94 17.48
CA CYS A 98 -18.54 -0.49 17.78
C CYS A 98 -18.15 0.81 17.06
N GLU A 99 -18.90 1.21 16.02
CA GLU A 99 -18.79 2.50 15.35
C GLU A 99 -19.56 3.59 16.11
N GLU A 100 -20.79 3.29 16.55
CA GLU A 100 -21.64 4.24 17.26
C GLU A 100 -21.23 4.45 18.73
N PHE A 101 -20.72 3.41 19.38
CA PHE A 101 -20.35 3.41 20.80
C PHE A 101 -18.87 3.10 21.02
N LYS A 102 -18.27 3.66 22.07
CA LYS A 102 -16.94 3.27 22.56
C LYS A 102 -17.05 1.91 23.26
N VAL A 103 -17.08 0.85 22.46
CA VAL A 103 -17.03 -0.53 22.95
C VAL A 103 -15.57 -0.93 23.21
N ASP A 104 -15.33 -1.62 24.32
CA ASP A 104 -14.10 -2.36 24.53
C ASP A 104 -14.15 -3.67 23.74
N GLN A 105 -13.46 -3.71 22.61
CA GLN A 105 -13.47 -4.87 21.71
C GLN A 105 -12.82 -6.12 22.33
N SER A 106 -12.04 -5.97 23.41
CA SER A 106 -11.57 -7.12 24.18
C SER A 106 -12.68 -7.72 25.06
N ARG A 107 -13.86 -7.10 25.14
CA ARG A 107 -14.93 -7.46 26.08
C ARG A 107 -16.30 -7.45 25.38
N ILE A 108 -16.39 -8.14 24.24
CA ILE A 108 -17.64 -8.45 23.54
C ILE A 108 -18.05 -9.88 23.89
N TYR A 109 -19.22 -10.05 24.50
CA TYR A 109 -19.69 -11.33 25.03
C TYR A 109 -21.07 -11.70 24.49
N ALA A 110 -21.37 -12.99 24.42
CA ALA A 110 -22.67 -13.49 23.96
C ALA A 110 -23.33 -14.39 25.02
N THR A 111 -24.63 -14.19 25.27
CA THR A 111 -25.44 -15.06 26.11
C THR A 111 -26.87 -15.15 25.62
N GLY A 112 -27.63 -16.11 26.10
CA GLY A 112 -29.05 -16.19 25.79
C GLY A 112 -29.75 -17.36 26.47
N PHE A 113 -31.06 -17.42 26.29
CA PHE A 113 -31.92 -18.47 26.84
C PHE A 113 -32.41 -19.42 25.74
N GLY A 114 -32.39 -20.73 25.98
CA GLY A 114 -32.89 -21.74 25.05
C GLY A 114 -32.24 -21.65 23.66
N ASP A 115 -33.04 -21.36 22.62
CA ASP A 115 -32.60 -21.07 21.25
C ASP A 115 -31.51 -19.98 21.21
N GLY A 116 -31.67 -18.92 22.01
CA GLY A 116 -30.68 -17.86 22.14
C GLY A 116 -29.41 -18.30 22.88
N GLY A 117 -29.51 -19.27 23.79
CA GLY A 117 -28.35 -19.87 24.45
C GLY A 117 -27.50 -20.68 23.48
N ALA A 118 -28.15 -21.44 22.58
CA ALA A 118 -27.49 -22.12 21.47
C ALA A 118 -26.81 -21.11 20.52
N MET A 119 -27.52 -20.04 20.12
CA MET A 119 -26.98 -18.98 19.27
C MET A 119 -25.73 -18.31 19.86
N ALA A 120 -25.73 -18.04 21.17
CA ALA A 120 -24.56 -17.47 21.84
C ALA A 120 -23.30 -18.34 21.70
N THR A 121 -23.46 -19.67 21.82
CA THR A 121 -22.35 -20.62 21.66
C THR A 121 -21.95 -20.85 20.21
N ILE A 122 -22.88 -20.69 19.26
CA ILE A 122 -22.57 -20.66 17.83
C ILE A 122 -21.70 -19.44 17.52
N LEU A 123 -22.01 -18.25 18.03
CA LEU A 123 -21.16 -17.07 17.83
C LEU A 123 -19.76 -17.25 18.44
N ALA A 124 -19.64 -17.86 19.62
CA ALA A 124 -18.34 -18.17 20.21
C ALA A 124 -17.50 -19.15 19.38
N SER A 125 -18.17 -20.03 18.63
CA SER A 125 -17.53 -20.99 17.73
C SER A 125 -17.17 -20.36 16.39
N GLU A 126 -18.08 -19.60 15.78
CA GLU A 126 -17.89 -19.14 14.40
C GLU A 126 -17.24 -17.75 14.31
N LEU A 127 -17.30 -16.95 15.37
CA LEU A 127 -16.65 -15.64 15.47
C LEU A 127 -15.65 -15.57 16.62
N PRO A 128 -14.73 -16.55 16.81
CA PRO A 128 -13.77 -16.53 17.91
C PRO A 128 -12.86 -15.30 17.93
N PRO A 129 -12.56 -14.59 16.81
CA PRO A 129 -11.83 -13.31 16.85
C PRO A 129 -12.63 -12.13 17.45
N LEU A 130 -13.96 -12.23 17.46
CA LEU A 130 -14.86 -11.16 17.92
C LEU A 130 -15.46 -11.44 19.30
N ILE A 131 -15.83 -12.68 19.60
CA ILE A 131 -16.52 -13.07 20.83
C ILE A 131 -15.49 -13.50 21.89
N ALA A 132 -15.35 -12.70 22.94
CA ALA A 132 -14.43 -12.93 24.04
C ALA A 132 -14.78 -14.17 24.88
N ALA A 133 -16.07 -14.39 25.14
CA ALA A 133 -16.60 -15.55 25.84
C ALA A 133 -18.13 -15.65 25.62
N ALA A 134 -18.69 -16.85 25.79
CA ALA A 134 -20.14 -17.05 25.71
C ALA A 134 -20.72 -17.82 26.90
N ALA A 135 -22.00 -17.56 27.19
CA ALA A 135 -22.73 -18.29 28.22
C ALA A 135 -24.12 -18.74 27.72
N SER A 136 -24.39 -20.05 27.78
CA SER A 136 -25.69 -20.63 27.42
C SER A 136 -26.52 -20.90 28.68
N VAL A 137 -27.78 -20.43 28.71
CA VAL A 137 -28.75 -20.78 29.76
C VAL A 137 -29.85 -21.62 29.12
N GLY A 138 -29.98 -22.89 29.52
CA GLY A 138 -31.01 -23.78 28.99
C GLY A 138 -30.88 -24.07 27.48
N GLY A 139 -29.77 -23.72 26.82
CA GLY A 139 -29.53 -23.99 25.40
C GLY A 139 -28.57 -25.15 25.18
N SER A 140 -28.78 -25.94 24.12
CA SER A 140 -27.89 -27.04 23.71
C SER A 140 -27.64 -27.04 22.20
N THR A 141 -26.56 -27.71 21.76
CA THR A 141 -26.19 -27.85 20.35
C THR A 141 -27.16 -28.77 19.62
N LEU A 142 -27.69 -28.33 18.48
CA LEU A 142 -28.51 -29.16 17.60
C LEU A 142 -27.70 -30.30 16.98
N ARG A 143 -28.31 -31.46 16.81
CA ARG A 143 -27.71 -32.62 16.14
C ARG A 143 -27.44 -32.42 14.65
N SER A 144 -28.08 -31.43 14.03
CA SER A 144 -27.79 -31.00 12.66
C SER A 144 -26.49 -30.21 12.53
N ARG A 145 -25.85 -29.86 13.66
CA ARG A 145 -24.53 -29.22 13.69
C ARG A 145 -23.50 -30.19 14.29
N PRO A 146 -22.24 -30.12 13.85
CA PRO A 146 -21.12 -30.73 14.56
C PRO A 146 -21.12 -30.31 16.03
N ILE A 147 -20.95 -31.29 16.91
CA ILE A 147 -20.85 -31.06 18.35
C ILE A 147 -19.58 -30.31 18.74
N ARG A 148 -18.54 -30.39 17.89
CA ARG A 148 -17.30 -29.66 18.06
C ARG A 148 -17.48 -28.21 17.60
N PRO A 149 -16.95 -27.23 18.34
CA PRO A 149 -16.83 -25.87 17.82
C PRO A 149 -16.08 -25.88 16.49
N PHE A 150 -16.67 -25.25 15.48
CA PHE A 150 -15.98 -24.85 14.27
C PHE A 150 -14.94 -23.78 14.61
N GLY A 151 -13.84 -23.73 13.86
CA GLY A 151 -12.83 -22.69 14.01
C GLY A 151 -11.41 -23.27 13.97
N PRO A 152 -10.62 -22.98 12.92
CA PRO A 152 -9.19 -23.19 13.00
C PRO A 152 -8.63 -22.15 13.98
N ASP A 153 -7.97 -22.62 15.04
CA ASP A 153 -6.91 -21.87 15.76
C ASP A 153 -7.24 -21.00 16.97
N ARG A 154 -8.41 -21.06 17.64
CA ARG A 154 -8.53 -20.44 18.98
C ARG A 154 -9.54 -21.02 19.98
N PRO A 155 -9.09 -21.35 21.22
CA PRO A 155 -9.95 -21.58 22.39
C PRO A 155 -10.83 -20.37 22.77
N THR A 156 -12.11 -20.60 23.07
CA THR A 156 -13.08 -19.59 23.51
C THR A 156 -13.73 -20.03 24.83
N PRO A 157 -13.67 -19.20 25.90
CA PRO A 157 -14.30 -19.53 27.17
C PRO A 157 -15.82 -19.70 27.05
N VAL A 158 -16.35 -20.78 27.63
CA VAL A 158 -17.80 -21.04 27.69
C VAL A 158 -18.32 -21.39 29.08
N LEU A 159 -19.52 -20.88 29.38
CA LEU A 159 -20.29 -21.22 30.57
C LEU A 159 -21.65 -21.82 30.15
N TYR A 160 -22.01 -22.99 30.69
CA TYR A 160 -23.37 -23.51 30.58
C TYR A 160 -24.08 -23.42 31.93
N ILE A 161 -25.35 -23.02 31.91
CA ILE A 161 -26.24 -23.07 33.07
C ILE A 161 -27.46 -23.88 32.65
N HIS A 162 -27.62 -25.10 33.20
CA HIS A 162 -28.61 -26.04 32.68
C HIS A 162 -29.27 -26.88 33.78
N GLY A 163 -30.59 -27.05 33.67
CA GLY A 163 -31.38 -27.84 34.61
C GLY A 163 -31.47 -29.31 34.24
N THR A 164 -31.32 -30.25 35.19
CA THR A 164 -31.45 -31.68 34.90
C THR A 164 -32.89 -32.12 34.60
N ALA A 165 -33.88 -31.32 35.01
CA ALA A 165 -35.30 -31.55 34.74
C ALA A 165 -35.83 -30.71 33.56
N ASP A 166 -34.95 -30.04 32.81
CA ASP A 166 -35.28 -29.34 31.58
C ASP A 166 -35.83 -30.34 30.54
N SER A 167 -37.12 -30.18 30.19
CA SER A 167 -37.80 -31.04 29.21
C SER A 167 -37.91 -30.41 27.81
N THR A 168 -37.46 -29.17 27.65
CA THR A 168 -37.45 -28.44 26.37
C THR A 168 -36.14 -28.69 25.65
N ALA A 169 -35.03 -28.29 26.26
CA ALA A 169 -33.68 -28.57 25.82
C ALA A 169 -33.09 -29.63 26.77
N SER A 170 -33.44 -30.90 26.53
CA SER A 170 -33.12 -32.01 27.43
C SER A 170 -31.64 -32.05 27.82
N TYR A 171 -31.36 -32.05 29.13
CA TYR A 171 -30.00 -32.17 29.67
C TYR A 171 -29.30 -33.45 29.20
N LEU A 172 -30.04 -34.56 29.12
CA LEU A 172 -29.55 -35.85 28.61
C LEU A 172 -29.65 -35.98 27.09
N GLY A 173 -29.97 -34.89 26.39
CA GLY A 173 -30.21 -34.87 24.96
C GLY A 173 -31.56 -35.48 24.58
N ASN A 174 -31.90 -35.34 23.29
CA ASN A 174 -33.06 -35.97 22.67
C ASN A 174 -32.76 -36.16 21.17
N GLU A 175 -33.79 -36.39 20.34
CA GLU A 175 -33.63 -36.56 18.90
C GLU A 175 -33.13 -35.30 18.16
N PHE A 176 -33.21 -34.12 18.80
CA PHE A 176 -32.85 -32.83 18.19
C PHE A 176 -31.57 -32.22 18.75
N VAL A 177 -31.31 -32.39 20.06
CA VAL A 177 -30.13 -31.80 20.72
C VAL A 177 -29.20 -32.85 21.30
N PHE A 178 -27.91 -32.54 21.33
CA PHE A 178 -26.91 -33.33 22.05
C PHE A 178 -27.09 -33.20 23.58
N PRO A 179 -26.69 -34.23 24.36
CA PRO A 179 -26.60 -34.12 25.81
C PRO A 179 -25.59 -33.04 26.23
N ILE A 180 -25.93 -32.24 27.24
CA ILE A 180 -25.06 -31.17 27.74
C ILE A 180 -23.68 -31.67 28.20
N PRO A 181 -23.54 -32.83 28.89
CA PRO A 181 -22.22 -33.38 29.19
C PRO A 181 -21.36 -33.61 27.94
N GLU A 182 -21.94 -34.10 26.84
CA GLU A 182 -21.22 -34.38 25.59
C GLU A 182 -20.77 -33.07 24.92
N VAL A 183 -21.63 -32.05 24.93
CA VAL A 183 -21.32 -30.72 24.41
C VAL A 183 -20.17 -30.07 25.21
N LEU A 184 -20.21 -30.16 26.54
CA LEU A 184 -19.16 -29.62 27.41
C LEU A 184 -17.83 -30.35 27.26
N ASP A 185 -17.84 -31.67 27.06
CA ASP A 185 -16.61 -32.43 26.77
C ASP A 185 -16.00 -32.00 25.43
N ALA A 186 -16.83 -31.74 24.41
CA ALA A 186 -16.36 -31.21 23.13
C ALA A 186 -15.74 -29.81 23.26
N TRP A 187 -16.36 -28.92 24.05
CA TRP A 187 -15.80 -27.61 24.37
C TRP A 187 -14.52 -27.69 25.20
N ALA A 188 -14.46 -28.57 26.20
CA ALA A 188 -13.25 -28.78 27.00
C ALA A 188 -12.09 -29.27 26.15
N GLN A 189 -12.36 -30.16 25.19
CA GLN A 189 -11.34 -30.62 24.24
C GLN A 189 -10.88 -29.49 23.32
N ALA A 190 -11.80 -28.70 22.76
CA ALA A 190 -11.47 -27.54 21.92
C ALA A 190 -10.67 -26.48 22.70
N ASN A 191 -10.96 -26.34 23.99
CA ASN A 191 -10.26 -25.42 24.89
C ASN A 191 -8.98 -26.00 25.50
N GLY A 192 -8.52 -27.18 25.05
CA GLY A 192 -7.25 -27.77 25.46
C GLY A 192 -7.18 -28.15 26.94
N CYS A 193 -8.31 -28.46 27.58
CA CYS A 193 -8.35 -28.91 28.96
C CYS A 193 -7.69 -30.30 29.13
N ASN A 194 -7.22 -30.61 30.35
CA ASN A 194 -6.70 -31.94 30.67
C ASN A 194 -7.75 -33.04 30.49
N GLU A 195 -7.32 -34.23 30.06
CA GLU A 195 -8.17 -35.43 30.06
C GLU A 195 -8.58 -35.82 31.50
N GLY A 196 -9.87 -35.81 31.80
CA GLY A 196 -10.43 -36.19 33.09
C GLY A 196 -11.78 -35.52 33.40
N SER A 197 -12.46 -35.98 34.45
CA SER A 197 -13.73 -35.38 34.90
C SER A 197 -13.50 -33.97 35.48
N PRO A 198 -14.44 -33.03 35.29
CA PRO A 198 -14.34 -31.69 35.86
C PRO A 198 -14.33 -31.72 37.39
N ALA A 199 -13.71 -30.71 38.00
CA ALA A 199 -13.79 -30.51 39.43
C ALA A 199 -15.21 -30.10 39.82
N LEU A 200 -15.85 -30.88 40.69
CA LEU A 200 -17.22 -30.66 41.16
C LEU A 200 -17.23 -29.95 42.51
N THR A 201 -18.02 -28.88 42.62
CA THR A 201 -18.28 -28.14 43.87
C THR A 201 -19.77 -27.89 44.03
N SER A 202 -20.37 -28.30 45.14
CA SER A 202 -21.76 -27.93 45.47
C SER A 202 -21.82 -26.49 45.96
N LEU A 203 -22.75 -25.69 45.43
CA LEU A 203 -23.01 -24.34 45.90
C LEU A 203 -24.01 -24.36 47.08
N PRO A 204 -24.07 -23.30 47.90
CA PRO A 204 -25.08 -23.19 48.95
C PRO A 204 -26.50 -23.20 48.38
N ASP A 205 -27.36 -24.01 48.99
CA ASP A 205 -28.82 -24.00 48.79
C ASP A 205 -29.42 -22.85 49.63
N VAL A 206 -29.65 -21.72 48.98
CA VAL A 206 -30.10 -20.47 49.59
C VAL A 206 -31.63 -20.44 49.68
N ASP A 207 -32.33 -21.10 48.75
CA ASP A 207 -33.79 -21.30 48.79
C ASP A 207 -34.18 -22.78 48.74
N PRO A 208 -34.12 -23.50 49.89
CA PRO A 208 -34.42 -24.93 49.95
C PRO A 208 -35.85 -25.34 49.57
N ASN A 209 -36.74 -24.36 49.31
CA ASN A 209 -38.13 -24.61 48.93
C ASN A 209 -38.33 -24.61 47.40
N ASP A 210 -37.32 -24.22 46.63
CA ASP A 210 -37.42 -24.14 45.18
C ASP A 210 -37.35 -25.52 44.49
N GLY A 211 -36.96 -26.54 45.25
CA GLY A 211 -36.91 -27.94 44.81
C GLY A 211 -35.73 -28.26 43.90
N SER A 212 -34.67 -27.46 43.95
CA SER A 212 -33.46 -27.62 43.15
C SER A 212 -32.20 -27.29 43.96
N ILE A 213 -31.02 -27.69 43.47
CA ILE A 213 -29.73 -27.27 44.02
C ILE A 213 -28.74 -27.02 42.89
N VAL A 214 -27.68 -26.24 43.15
CA VAL A 214 -26.66 -25.94 42.14
C VAL A 214 -25.32 -26.62 42.43
N GLN A 215 -24.74 -27.22 41.39
CA GLN A 215 -23.39 -27.76 41.37
C GLN A 215 -22.56 -27.07 40.29
N SER A 216 -21.34 -26.65 40.63
CA SER A 216 -20.36 -26.14 39.66
C SER A 216 -19.42 -27.25 39.24
N LEU A 217 -19.31 -27.47 37.93
CA LEU A 217 -18.34 -28.36 37.31
C LEU A 217 -17.37 -27.50 36.49
N ALA A 218 -16.08 -27.54 36.82
CA ALA A 218 -15.05 -26.75 36.14
C ALA A 218 -13.93 -27.65 35.62
N TRP A 219 -13.70 -27.63 34.30
CA TRP A 219 -12.56 -28.32 33.68
C TRP A 219 -11.27 -27.56 34.02
N GLN A 220 -10.17 -28.31 34.16
CA GLN A 220 -8.91 -27.79 34.70
C GLN A 220 -7.81 -27.78 33.64
N ASN A 221 -6.83 -26.89 33.84
CA ASN A 221 -5.66 -26.71 32.96
C ASN A 221 -6.05 -26.49 31.49
N CYS A 222 -7.04 -25.64 31.27
CA CYS A 222 -7.50 -25.28 29.93
C CYS A 222 -6.78 -24.05 29.40
N SER A 223 -6.68 -23.94 28.08
CA SER A 223 -6.27 -22.71 27.38
C SER A 223 -7.37 -21.64 27.41
N ALA A 224 -8.63 -22.05 27.58
CA ALA A 224 -9.78 -21.18 27.83
C ALA A 224 -10.75 -21.84 28.82
N GLU A 225 -11.43 -21.05 29.66
CA GLU A 225 -12.27 -21.57 30.73
C GLU A 225 -13.52 -22.30 30.20
N THR A 226 -13.74 -23.55 30.62
CA THR A 226 -14.98 -24.31 30.37
C THR A 226 -15.64 -24.63 31.70
N GLN A 227 -16.84 -24.11 31.92
CA GLN A 227 -17.58 -24.25 33.17
C GLN A 227 -19.05 -24.62 32.95
N HIS A 228 -19.61 -25.37 33.89
CA HIS A 228 -21.02 -25.72 33.93
C HIS A 228 -21.60 -25.51 35.33
N LEU A 229 -22.65 -24.69 35.43
CA LEU A 229 -23.52 -24.61 36.60
C LEU A 229 -24.72 -25.53 36.36
N LEU A 230 -24.60 -26.75 36.89
CA LEU A 230 -25.62 -27.77 36.84
C LEU A 230 -26.68 -27.49 37.90
N ILE A 231 -27.93 -27.32 37.48
CA ILE A 231 -29.06 -27.13 38.38
C ILE A 231 -29.78 -28.46 38.51
N VAL A 232 -29.47 -29.18 39.57
CA VAL A 232 -30.09 -30.48 39.86
C VAL A 232 -31.57 -30.23 40.18
N ASP A 233 -32.43 -30.97 39.49
CA ASP A 233 -33.89 -30.87 39.49
C ASP A 233 -34.45 -29.52 39.01
N GLY A 234 -33.62 -28.64 38.45
CA GLY A 234 -34.03 -27.39 37.81
C GLY A 234 -34.71 -27.60 36.45
N GLY A 235 -35.69 -26.76 36.14
CA GLY A 235 -36.39 -26.76 34.85
C GLY A 235 -35.71 -25.94 33.74
N HIS A 236 -36.44 -25.73 32.64
CA HIS A 236 -36.05 -24.82 31.55
C HIS A 236 -36.39 -23.38 31.96
N GLN A 237 -35.52 -22.78 32.77
CA GLN A 237 -35.72 -21.44 33.35
C GLN A 237 -34.43 -20.62 33.35
N TRP A 238 -34.55 -19.30 33.50
CA TRP A 238 -33.46 -18.39 33.84
C TRP A 238 -33.32 -18.21 35.38
N PRO A 239 -32.34 -18.83 36.04
CA PRO A 239 -32.20 -18.83 37.50
C PRO A 239 -32.01 -17.42 38.09
N GLY A 240 -32.74 -17.12 39.16
CA GLY A 240 -32.70 -15.82 39.85
C GLY A 240 -33.13 -14.62 39.00
N GLY A 241 -33.72 -14.85 37.82
CA GLY A 241 -34.41 -13.85 37.01
C GLY A 241 -35.83 -13.59 37.50
N ASN A 242 -36.71 -13.14 36.61
CA ASN A 242 -38.14 -13.07 36.91
C ASN A 242 -38.82 -14.40 36.54
N ASN A 243 -39.49 -15.07 37.48
CA ASN A 243 -40.22 -16.31 37.22
C ASN A 243 -41.50 -16.05 36.41
N LEU A 244 -41.34 -15.84 35.10
CA LEU A 244 -42.42 -15.52 34.17
C LEU A 244 -43.02 -16.75 33.47
N GLN A 245 -42.41 -17.94 33.64
CA GLN A 245 -42.81 -19.16 32.93
C GLN A 245 -42.86 -20.40 33.85
N PRO A 246 -43.58 -20.39 34.98
CA PRO A 246 -43.51 -21.46 36.00
C PRO A 246 -43.91 -22.87 35.50
N ALA A 247 -44.53 -22.97 34.32
CA ALA A 247 -44.88 -24.24 33.69
C ALA A 247 -43.66 -25.02 33.14
N LEU A 248 -42.48 -24.40 33.05
CA LEU A 248 -41.28 -25.01 32.45
C LEU A 248 -40.37 -25.73 33.46
N GLY A 249 -40.89 -26.06 34.66
CA GLY A 249 -40.19 -26.80 35.72
C GLY A 249 -39.73 -25.92 36.87
N ASN A 250 -38.98 -26.51 37.81
CA ASN A 250 -38.55 -25.84 39.04
C ASN A 250 -37.69 -24.61 38.71
N PHE A 251 -38.00 -23.49 39.36
CA PHE A 251 -37.32 -22.21 39.18
C PHE A 251 -36.29 -22.03 40.29
N ASN A 252 -35.00 -22.13 39.96
CA ASN A 252 -33.93 -22.03 40.94
C ASN A 252 -33.69 -20.58 41.37
N ASN A 253 -33.63 -20.36 42.69
CA ASN A 253 -33.37 -19.08 43.37
C ASN A 253 -32.01 -19.03 44.09
N ASP A 254 -31.22 -20.11 44.03
CA ASP A 254 -29.91 -20.17 44.70
C ASP A 254 -28.85 -19.27 44.06
N ILE A 255 -28.95 -19.06 42.75
CA ILE A 255 -28.04 -18.23 41.97
C ILE A 255 -28.80 -17.18 41.17
N ASN A 256 -28.13 -16.07 40.86
CA ASN A 256 -28.58 -15.12 39.86
C ASN A 256 -27.76 -15.32 38.58
N ALA A 257 -28.34 -15.96 37.57
CA ALA A 257 -27.63 -16.34 36.35
C ALA A 257 -26.98 -15.12 35.65
N SER A 258 -27.67 -13.98 35.59
CA SER A 258 -27.12 -12.75 34.96
C SER A 258 -25.85 -12.25 35.66
N SER A 259 -25.79 -12.36 36.99
CA SER A 259 -24.61 -11.98 37.79
C SER A 259 -23.47 -12.99 37.64
N GLU A 260 -23.78 -14.29 37.61
CA GLU A 260 -22.79 -15.35 37.38
C GLU A 260 -22.18 -15.26 35.97
N ILE A 261 -23.01 -15.03 34.96
CA ILE A 261 -22.61 -14.79 33.58
C ILE A 261 -21.66 -13.59 33.50
N TRP A 262 -21.99 -12.47 34.14
CA TRP A 262 -21.10 -11.31 34.18
C TRP A 262 -19.78 -11.61 34.91
N ASN A 263 -19.82 -12.33 36.03
CA ASN A 263 -18.62 -12.74 36.76
C ASN A 263 -17.71 -13.64 35.91
N PHE A 264 -18.29 -14.46 35.04
CA PHE A 264 -17.59 -15.28 34.06
C PHE A 264 -17.02 -14.44 32.91
N PHE A 265 -17.80 -13.53 32.33
CA PHE A 265 -17.34 -12.67 31.23
C PHE A 265 -16.19 -11.76 31.66
N LYS A 266 -16.33 -11.02 32.76
CA LYS A 266 -15.34 -10.01 33.16
C LYS A 266 -13.94 -10.55 33.45
N ARG A 267 -13.82 -11.86 33.75
CA ARG A 267 -12.53 -12.54 33.98
C ARG A 267 -11.95 -13.19 32.72
N ASN A 268 -12.71 -13.19 31.62
CA ASN A 268 -12.36 -13.79 30.34
C ASN A 268 -12.37 -12.73 29.20
N PRO A 269 -11.58 -11.65 29.25
CA PRO A 269 -11.44 -10.75 28.11
C PRO A 269 -10.69 -11.44 26.95
N HIS A 270 -10.97 -11.01 25.73
CA HIS A 270 -10.31 -11.46 24.51
C HIS A 270 -8.85 -10.95 24.48
N PRO A 271 -7.83 -11.82 24.38
CA PRO A 271 -6.42 -11.41 24.36
C PRO A 271 -6.03 -10.55 23.16
N ASN A 272 -6.61 -10.79 21.96
CA ASN A 272 -6.24 -10.11 20.71
C ASN A 272 -7.48 -9.65 19.92
N PRO A 273 -8.21 -8.60 20.34
CA PRO A 273 -9.51 -8.24 19.75
C PRO A 273 -9.42 -8.01 18.23
N SER A 274 -10.43 -8.44 17.47
CA SER A 274 -10.54 -8.08 16.06
C SER A 274 -10.69 -6.58 15.83
N GLY A 275 -10.32 -6.16 14.62
CA GLY A 275 -10.45 -4.81 14.11
C GLY A 275 -11.88 -4.28 14.00
N LYS A 276 -12.02 -3.19 13.27
CA LYS A 276 -13.29 -2.52 12.99
C LYS A 276 -13.58 -2.55 11.51
N ILE A 277 -14.83 -2.78 11.16
CA ILE A 277 -15.35 -2.62 9.80
C ILE A 277 -16.07 -1.29 9.73
N LEU A 278 -15.60 -0.40 8.86
CA LEU A 278 -16.16 0.94 8.67
C LEU A 278 -16.83 1.01 7.29
N LEU A 279 -18.12 1.33 7.25
CA LEU A 279 -18.77 1.69 5.99
C LEU A 279 -18.43 3.15 5.66
N LYS A 280 -17.79 3.36 4.51
CA LYS A 280 -17.38 4.67 4.04
C LYS A 280 -17.99 4.96 2.69
N THR A 281 -18.16 6.26 2.41
CA THR A 281 -18.57 6.76 1.11
C THR A 281 -17.52 7.71 0.57
N MET A 282 -17.37 7.76 -0.75
CA MET A 282 -16.52 8.73 -1.43
C MET A 282 -17.13 9.08 -2.78
N LYS A 283 -16.79 10.26 -3.30
CA LYS A 283 -17.21 10.69 -4.63
C LYS A 283 -15.97 11.14 -5.41
N PRO A 284 -15.50 10.36 -6.40
CA PRO A 284 -14.46 10.81 -7.32
C PRO A 284 -14.92 12.09 -8.05
N ASP A 285 -13.98 12.97 -8.41
CA ASP A 285 -14.29 14.24 -9.07
C ASP A 285 -15.10 14.02 -10.36
N GLY A 286 -16.29 14.63 -10.44
CA GLY A 286 -17.21 14.43 -11.57
C GLY A 286 -17.88 13.04 -11.64
N GLY A 287 -17.55 12.12 -10.73
CA GLY A 287 -18.02 10.74 -10.70
C GLY A 287 -19.24 10.47 -9.81
N LEU A 288 -19.62 9.19 -9.73
CA LEU A 288 -20.72 8.71 -8.87
C LEU A 288 -20.31 8.67 -7.40
N LEU A 289 -21.27 8.80 -6.48
CA LEU A 289 -21.05 8.44 -5.08
C LEU A 289 -20.83 6.92 -5.01
N ARG A 290 -19.75 6.52 -4.36
CA ARG A 290 -19.31 5.13 -4.19
C ARG A 290 -19.21 4.80 -2.71
N GLU A 291 -19.41 3.53 -2.40
CA GLU A 291 -19.31 2.96 -1.06
C GLU A 291 -18.14 1.98 -1.01
N TYR A 292 -17.58 1.80 0.18
CA TYR A 292 -16.62 0.74 0.45
C TYR A 292 -16.63 0.40 1.95
N PHE A 293 -16.30 -0.84 2.27
CA PHE A 293 -15.98 -1.23 3.63
C PHE A 293 -14.48 -1.18 3.84
N LEU A 294 -14.05 -0.61 4.97
CA LEU A 294 -12.64 -0.60 5.38
C LEU A 294 -12.51 -1.40 6.67
N TYR A 295 -11.74 -2.48 6.63
CA TYR A 295 -11.29 -3.19 7.81
C TYR A 295 -10.01 -2.58 8.35
N VAL A 296 -10.05 -2.16 9.62
CA VAL A 296 -8.92 -1.58 10.35
C VAL A 296 -8.64 -2.49 11.55
N PRO A 297 -7.56 -3.30 11.55
CA PRO A 297 -7.22 -4.15 12.69
C PRO A 297 -7.11 -3.37 14.00
N ALA A 298 -7.44 -4.01 15.13
CA ALA A 298 -7.48 -3.32 16.42
C ALA A 298 -6.10 -2.80 16.87
N ALA A 299 -5.02 -3.42 16.37
CA ALA A 299 -3.64 -3.03 16.61
C ALA A 299 -3.21 -1.78 15.82
N TYR A 300 -4.00 -1.31 14.85
CA TYR A 300 -3.69 -0.10 14.10
C TYR A 300 -3.99 1.15 14.95
N ASP A 301 -2.94 1.88 15.32
CA ASP A 301 -3.03 3.14 16.08
C ASP A 301 -2.64 4.39 15.27
N GLY A 302 -2.29 4.20 13.99
CA GLY A 302 -1.86 5.28 13.10
C GLY A 302 -0.46 5.83 13.38
N SER A 303 0.38 5.11 14.13
CA SER A 303 1.78 5.50 14.38
C SER A 303 2.75 5.06 13.27
N GLU A 304 2.40 4.00 12.54
CA GLU A 304 3.23 3.41 11.47
C GLU A 304 2.45 3.30 10.15
N ASP A 305 3.19 3.25 9.04
CA ASP A 305 2.61 3.03 7.71
C ASP A 305 2.30 1.55 7.54
N TRP A 306 1.03 1.20 7.26
CA TRP A 306 0.59 -0.17 7.07
C TRP A 306 0.27 -0.48 5.61
N PRO A 307 0.47 -1.71 5.12
CA PRO A 307 0.03 -2.12 3.80
C PRO A 307 -1.49 -2.00 3.62
N LEU A 308 -1.93 -1.83 2.37
CA LEU A 308 -3.35 -1.78 2.01
C LEU A 308 -3.67 -2.86 0.97
N VAL A 309 -4.67 -3.68 1.24
CA VAL A 309 -5.19 -4.68 0.30
C VAL A 309 -6.58 -4.24 -0.20
N LEU A 310 -6.71 -4.02 -1.51
CA LEU A 310 -8.01 -3.95 -2.16
C LEU A 310 -8.55 -5.37 -2.35
N ASN A 311 -9.71 -5.69 -1.77
CA ASN A 311 -10.33 -7.02 -1.82
C ASN A 311 -11.72 -6.93 -2.50
N ILE A 312 -11.77 -7.28 -3.78
CA ILE A 312 -12.82 -6.85 -4.71
C ILE A 312 -13.84 -7.95 -4.98
N HIS A 313 -15.14 -7.64 -4.87
CA HIS A 313 -16.23 -8.62 -5.00
C HIS A 313 -16.53 -9.06 -6.44
N GLY A 314 -17.16 -10.24 -6.59
CA GLY A 314 -17.59 -10.78 -7.88
C GLY A 314 -18.90 -10.19 -8.43
N TYR A 315 -19.30 -10.65 -9.62
CA TYR A 315 -20.48 -10.13 -10.32
C TYR A 315 -21.77 -10.55 -9.62
N ARG A 316 -22.70 -9.62 -9.43
CA ARG A 316 -23.95 -9.76 -8.65
C ARG A 316 -23.75 -9.97 -7.15
N LEU A 317 -22.51 -9.84 -6.65
CA LEU A 317 -22.20 -9.82 -5.22
C LEU A 317 -22.09 -8.37 -4.74
N ASP A 318 -21.66 -8.18 -3.50
CA ASP A 318 -21.38 -6.87 -2.90
C ASP A 318 -20.11 -6.88 -2.04
N ALA A 319 -19.68 -5.70 -1.60
CA ALA A 319 -18.43 -5.49 -0.88
C ALA A 319 -18.40 -6.17 0.48
N TYR A 320 -19.53 -6.19 1.19
CA TYR A 320 -19.61 -6.82 2.51
C TYR A 320 -19.50 -8.33 2.37
N PHE A 321 -20.20 -8.90 1.38
CA PHE A 321 -20.10 -10.31 1.04
C PHE A 321 -18.65 -10.72 0.72
N GLN A 322 -17.89 -9.93 -0.03
CA GLN A 322 -16.50 -10.28 -0.36
C GLN A 322 -15.59 -10.39 0.85
N MET A 323 -15.74 -9.47 1.80
CA MET A 323 -14.98 -9.51 3.04
C MET A 323 -15.21 -10.83 3.78
N PHE A 324 -16.48 -11.24 3.91
CA PHE A 324 -16.86 -12.52 4.49
C PHE A 324 -16.39 -13.72 3.65
N PHE A 325 -16.63 -13.69 2.34
CA PHE A 325 -16.32 -14.79 1.44
C PHE A 325 -14.83 -15.14 1.43
N SER A 326 -13.98 -14.12 1.41
CA SER A 326 -12.53 -14.25 1.52
C SER A 326 -12.02 -14.62 2.91
N ASN A 327 -12.78 -14.25 3.96
CA ASN A 327 -12.36 -14.35 5.37
C ASN A 327 -10.93 -13.83 5.62
N MET A 328 -10.56 -12.68 5.03
CA MET A 328 -9.20 -12.13 5.10
C MET A 328 -8.91 -11.31 6.38
N ASN A 329 -9.94 -10.92 7.13
CA ASN A 329 -9.81 -10.08 8.35
C ASN A 329 -8.88 -10.69 9.42
N PRO A 330 -8.94 -12.01 9.74
CA PRO A 330 -8.01 -12.61 10.70
C PRO A 330 -6.54 -12.59 10.23
N VAL A 331 -6.31 -12.61 8.92
CA VAL A 331 -4.97 -12.47 8.33
C VAL A 331 -4.46 -11.04 8.53
N ALA A 332 -5.32 -10.04 8.32
CA ALA A 332 -5.01 -8.63 8.61
C ALA A 332 -4.73 -8.36 10.08
N ASP A 333 -5.47 -8.98 11.00
CA ASP A 333 -5.24 -8.84 12.45
C ASP A 333 -3.85 -9.31 12.87
N THR A 334 -3.39 -10.43 12.31
CA THR A 334 -2.09 -11.03 12.66
C THR A 334 -0.93 -10.45 11.89
N ALA A 335 -1.16 -9.95 10.68
CA ALA A 335 -0.09 -9.52 9.78
C ALA A 335 -0.04 -8.02 9.50
N HIS A 336 -0.90 -7.25 10.17
CA HIS A 336 -0.82 -5.79 10.28
C HIS A 336 -0.99 -5.07 8.93
N PHE A 337 -2.14 -5.29 8.26
CA PHE A 337 -2.52 -4.55 7.05
C PHE A 337 -4.00 -4.13 7.06
N LEU A 338 -4.33 -3.09 6.31
CA LEU A 338 -5.70 -2.62 6.11
C LEU A 338 -6.35 -3.35 4.93
N ILE A 339 -7.67 -3.57 4.98
CA ILE A 339 -8.42 -4.16 3.86
C ILE A 339 -9.51 -3.20 3.41
N ALA A 340 -9.51 -2.82 2.14
CA ALA A 340 -10.62 -2.08 1.54
C ALA A 340 -11.40 -3.01 0.62
N CYS A 341 -12.69 -3.19 0.92
CA CYS A 341 -13.66 -3.91 0.10
C CYS A 341 -14.54 -2.87 -0.62
N PRO A 342 -14.22 -2.51 -1.88
CA PRO A 342 -14.97 -1.52 -2.64
C PRO A 342 -16.32 -2.06 -3.12
N GLN A 343 -17.35 -1.20 -3.16
CA GLN A 343 -18.68 -1.54 -3.68
C GLN A 343 -18.77 -1.24 -5.18
N GLY A 344 -19.10 -2.27 -5.96
CA GLY A 344 -19.43 -2.19 -7.37
C GLY A 344 -20.72 -1.40 -7.60
N THR A 345 -21.03 -1.12 -8.85
CA THR A 345 -22.23 -0.35 -9.22
C THR A 345 -23.40 -1.27 -9.53
N GLN A 346 -24.63 -0.77 -9.32
CA GLN A 346 -25.82 -1.59 -9.48
C GLN A 346 -25.99 -2.03 -10.93
N ILE A 347 -26.17 -3.34 -11.12
CA ILE A 347 -26.43 -3.96 -12.42
C ILE A 347 -27.89 -3.71 -12.81
N ILE A 348 -28.14 -2.98 -13.89
CA ILE A 348 -29.47 -2.87 -14.50
C ILE A 348 -29.49 -3.77 -15.74
N SER A 349 -30.17 -4.91 -15.67
CA SER A 349 -30.34 -5.79 -16.84
C SER A 349 -31.56 -5.39 -17.67
N ASN A 350 -31.36 -4.94 -18.91
CA ASN A 350 -32.43 -4.77 -19.90
C ASN A 350 -32.72 -6.05 -20.72
N ILE A 351 -32.31 -7.23 -20.24
CA ILE A 351 -32.52 -8.51 -20.94
C ILE A 351 -33.91 -9.08 -20.59
N PRO A 352 -34.82 -9.25 -21.57
CA PRO A 352 -36.11 -9.90 -21.33
C PRO A 352 -35.91 -11.37 -20.91
N ASN A 353 -36.63 -11.81 -19.87
CA ASN A 353 -36.67 -13.17 -19.31
C ASN A 353 -35.59 -13.56 -18.27
N LEU A 354 -34.72 -12.66 -17.84
CA LEU A 354 -33.98 -12.83 -16.58
C LEU A 354 -34.82 -12.26 -15.43
N ARG A 355 -34.90 -13.00 -14.31
CA ARG A 355 -35.68 -12.60 -13.12
C ARG A 355 -35.32 -11.16 -12.72
N PRO A 356 -36.29 -10.31 -12.31
CA PRO A 356 -35.96 -9.03 -11.70
C PRO A 356 -35.23 -9.29 -10.37
N GLY A 357 -33.99 -8.83 -10.26
CA GLY A 357 -33.14 -8.97 -9.07
C GLY A 357 -31.77 -8.36 -9.31
N GLY A 358 -31.61 -7.09 -8.93
CA GLY A 358 -30.37 -6.34 -9.03
C GLY A 358 -29.30 -6.86 -8.07
N GLY A 359 -28.04 -6.74 -8.49
CA GLY A 359 -26.85 -6.93 -7.68
C GLY A 359 -25.81 -5.90 -8.11
N PHE A 360 -24.54 -6.07 -7.73
CA PHE A 360 -23.50 -5.11 -8.09
C PHE A 360 -22.39 -5.73 -8.93
N GLY A 361 -21.67 -4.92 -9.68
CA GLY A 361 -20.53 -5.37 -10.46
C GLY A 361 -19.62 -4.23 -10.88
N PHE A 362 -18.46 -4.60 -11.42
CA PHE A 362 -17.43 -3.70 -11.90
C PHE A 362 -17.34 -3.72 -13.42
N SER A 363 -17.03 -2.55 -13.99
CA SER A 363 -16.80 -2.30 -15.40
C SER A 363 -15.43 -2.84 -15.83
N ILE A 364 -15.44 -4.08 -16.33
CA ILE A 364 -14.22 -4.80 -16.74
C ILE A 364 -14.06 -4.91 -18.26
N ALA A 365 -15.11 -4.64 -19.04
CA ALA A 365 -15.07 -4.74 -20.51
C ALA A 365 -14.20 -3.62 -21.13
N GLY A 366 -13.66 -3.89 -22.34
CA GLY A 366 -12.95 -2.88 -23.13
C GLY A 366 -13.89 -1.84 -23.77
N GLU A 367 -13.32 -0.76 -24.28
CA GLU A 367 -14.09 0.33 -24.91
C GLU A 367 -14.96 -0.19 -26.07
N GLY A 368 -16.27 0.06 -26.00
CA GLY A 368 -17.25 -0.36 -27.02
C GLY A 368 -17.86 -1.76 -26.82
N ASP A 369 -17.43 -2.53 -25.83
CA ASP A 369 -18.02 -3.83 -25.49
C ASP A 369 -19.12 -3.69 -24.42
N ASN A 370 -20.36 -3.96 -24.82
CA ASN A 370 -21.52 -3.85 -23.94
C ASN A 370 -21.89 -5.16 -23.19
N SER A 371 -21.07 -6.21 -23.25
CA SER A 371 -21.39 -7.54 -22.72
C SER A 371 -21.36 -7.63 -21.18
N TYR A 372 -20.62 -6.74 -20.50
CA TYR A 372 -20.48 -6.69 -19.03
C TYR A 372 -20.74 -5.27 -18.46
N VAL A 373 -21.79 -4.61 -18.95
CA VAL A 373 -22.04 -3.19 -18.63
C VAL A 373 -22.78 -3.05 -17.31
N SER A 374 -22.14 -2.38 -16.37
CA SER A 374 -22.87 -1.51 -15.45
C SER A 374 -23.40 -0.30 -16.22
N PRO A 375 -24.70 0.02 -16.12
CA PRO A 375 -25.46 0.97 -16.96
C PRO A 375 -24.96 2.44 -16.96
N ASN A 376 -23.86 2.77 -16.29
CA ASN A 376 -23.47 4.15 -16.00
C ASN A 376 -22.16 4.61 -16.65
N ASN A 377 -21.56 3.87 -17.59
CA ASN A 377 -20.27 4.24 -18.22
C ASN A 377 -19.22 4.63 -17.17
N VAL A 378 -19.12 3.81 -16.11
CA VAL A 378 -18.27 4.08 -14.95
C VAL A 378 -16.86 3.58 -15.17
N ASN A 379 -15.89 4.38 -14.75
CA ASN A 379 -14.49 4.01 -14.76
C ASN A 379 -14.11 3.44 -13.38
N ASP A 380 -14.16 2.12 -13.25
CA ASP A 380 -13.80 1.46 -11.98
C ASP A 380 -12.28 1.50 -11.71
N VAL A 381 -11.43 1.62 -12.73
CA VAL A 381 -9.98 1.80 -12.54
C VAL A 381 -9.69 3.15 -11.89
N GLU A 382 -10.31 4.22 -12.39
CA GLU A 382 -10.22 5.55 -11.78
C GLU A 382 -10.79 5.57 -10.36
N PHE A 383 -11.92 4.89 -10.13
CA PHE A 383 -12.47 4.75 -8.78
C PHE A 383 -11.47 4.08 -7.82
N MET A 384 -10.84 2.97 -8.21
CA MET A 384 -9.85 2.31 -7.35
C MET A 384 -8.62 3.18 -7.10
N SER A 385 -8.13 3.88 -8.13
CA SER A 385 -7.02 4.83 -8.00
C SER A 385 -7.32 5.93 -6.98
N LYS A 386 -8.53 6.51 -7.05
CA LYS A 386 -8.99 7.54 -6.10
C LYS A 386 -9.31 6.98 -4.71
N LEU A 387 -9.72 5.72 -4.61
CA LEU A 387 -9.95 5.05 -3.33
C LEU A 387 -8.63 4.85 -2.58
N ILE A 388 -7.56 4.45 -3.28
CA ILE A 388 -6.21 4.35 -2.70
C ILE A 388 -5.76 5.72 -2.18
N ASP A 389 -5.91 6.78 -2.98
CA ASP A 389 -5.56 8.15 -2.57
C ASP A 389 -6.35 8.56 -1.32
N ARG A 390 -7.66 8.33 -1.33
CA ARG A 390 -8.54 8.70 -0.23
C ARG A 390 -8.20 7.98 1.08
N ILE A 391 -7.93 6.69 1.04
CA ILE A 391 -7.54 5.94 2.23
C ILE A 391 -6.18 6.42 2.73
N SER A 392 -5.26 6.76 1.82
CA SER A 392 -3.93 7.27 2.16
C SER A 392 -3.95 8.69 2.76
N GLU A 393 -4.99 9.47 2.49
CA GLU A 393 -5.24 10.76 3.15
C GLU A 393 -5.74 10.57 4.60
N ASP A 394 -6.62 9.58 4.81
CA ASP A 394 -7.28 9.34 6.10
C ASP A 394 -6.45 8.41 7.03
N TYR A 395 -5.53 7.62 6.48
CA TYR A 395 -4.73 6.59 7.17
C TYR A 395 -3.26 6.60 6.71
N ARG A 396 -2.34 6.27 7.63
CA ARG A 396 -0.93 5.98 7.32
C ARG A 396 -0.81 4.68 6.52
N VAL A 397 -0.82 4.78 5.20
CA VAL A 397 -0.66 3.65 4.26
C VAL A 397 0.76 3.64 3.68
N ALA A 398 1.42 2.49 3.73
CA ALA A 398 2.69 2.24 3.05
C ALA A 398 2.45 2.23 1.54
N GLN A 399 2.80 3.33 0.86
CA GLN A 399 2.47 3.55 -0.56
C GLN A 399 3.16 2.55 -1.50
N ASP A 400 4.29 1.97 -1.07
CA ASP A 400 4.97 0.91 -1.79
C ASP A 400 4.40 -0.49 -1.49
N GLN A 401 3.33 -0.58 -0.71
CA GLN A 401 2.68 -1.81 -0.26
C GLN A 401 1.16 -1.77 -0.43
N VAL A 402 0.70 -1.24 -1.56
CA VAL A 402 -0.70 -1.33 -1.96
C VAL A 402 -0.86 -2.53 -2.90
N TYR A 403 -1.77 -3.43 -2.57
CA TYR A 403 -2.01 -4.68 -3.29
C TYR A 403 -3.47 -4.80 -3.73
N SER A 404 -3.73 -5.61 -4.75
CA SER A 404 -5.10 -5.87 -5.21
C SER A 404 -5.37 -7.37 -5.34
N THR A 405 -6.51 -7.81 -4.84
CA THR A 405 -7.08 -9.13 -5.01
C THR A 405 -8.59 -9.02 -5.22
N GLY A 406 -9.23 -10.11 -5.60
CA GLY A 406 -10.68 -10.16 -5.73
C GLY A 406 -11.14 -11.46 -6.36
N PHE A 407 -12.45 -11.67 -6.29
CA PHE A 407 -13.10 -12.88 -6.78
C PHE A 407 -13.82 -12.64 -8.11
N SER A 408 -13.69 -13.54 -9.09
CA SER A 408 -14.48 -13.51 -10.33
C SER A 408 -14.36 -12.17 -11.08
N ASN A 409 -15.45 -11.42 -11.29
CA ASN A 409 -15.42 -10.05 -11.82
C ASN A 409 -14.49 -9.10 -11.05
N GLY A 410 -14.35 -9.26 -9.73
CA GLY A 410 -13.38 -8.53 -8.92
C GLY A 410 -11.94 -9.02 -9.13
N GLY A 411 -11.72 -10.31 -9.38
CA GLY A 411 -10.43 -10.85 -9.81
C GLY A 411 -10.03 -10.37 -11.20
N MET A 412 -11.02 -10.20 -12.09
CA MET A 412 -10.80 -9.59 -13.40
C MET A 412 -10.42 -8.13 -13.28
N LEU A 413 -11.13 -7.36 -12.44
CA LEU A 413 -10.72 -5.98 -12.14
C LEU A 413 -9.32 -5.96 -11.51
N SER A 414 -8.99 -6.85 -10.58
CA SER A 414 -7.64 -6.93 -10.01
C SER A 414 -6.56 -7.16 -11.07
N THR A 415 -6.82 -8.01 -12.07
CA THR A 415 -5.90 -8.20 -13.21
C THR A 415 -5.72 -6.91 -14.00
N ILE A 416 -6.83 -6.21 -14.29
CA ILE A 416 -6.84 -4.92 -15.01
C ILE A 416 -6.07 -3.85 -14.24
N LEU A 417 -6.28 -3.74 -12.93
CA LEU A 417 -5.57 -2.78 -12.08
C LEU A 417 -4.06 -3.06 -12.09
N GLY A 418 -3.67 -4.33 -12.12
CA GLY A 418 -2.26 -4.72 -12.29
C GLY A 418 -1.65 -4.24 -13.60
N SER A 419 -2.41 -4.14 -14.68
CA SER A 419 -1.94 -3.56 -15.96
C SER A 419 -2.09 -2.05 -16.07
N GLU A 420 -3.05 -1.43 -15.38
CA GLU A 420 -3.39 -0.01 -15.60
C GLU A 420 -2.98 0.92 -14.45
N LEU A 421 -2.76 0.42 -13.24
CA LEU A 421 -2.28 1.17 -12.06
C LEU A 421 -0.91 0.66 -11.58
N GLN A 422 -0.02 0.38 -12.54
CA GLN A 422 1.34 -0.11 -12.29
C GLN A 422 2.20 0.90 -11.49
N ASP A 423 1.77 2.14 -11.32
CA ASP A 423 2.42 3.17 -10.50
C ASP A 423 1.93 3.20 -9.05
N LYS A 424 0.85 2.49 -8.72
CA LYS A 424 0.26 2.44 -7.36
C LYS A 424 0.22 1.05 -6.76
N ILE A 425 0.11 0.01 -7.58
CA ILE A 425 -0.06 -1.37 -7.09
C ILE A 425 1.27 -2.11 -7.16
N ALA A 426 1.69 -2.63 -6.01
CA ALA A 426 2.92 -3.39 -5.85
C ALA A 426 2.79 -4.82 -6.39
N ALA A 427 1.63 -5.45 -6.22
CA ALA A 427 1.36 -6.82 -6.68
C ALA A 427 -0.15 -7.11 -6.76
N ILE A 428 -0.52 -8.11 -7.58
CA ILE A 428 -1.92 -8.57 -7.70
C ILE A 428 -2.07 -10.05 -7.40
N ALA A 429 -3.22 -10.44 -6.85
CA ALA A 429 -3.53 -11.84 -6.59
C ALA A 429 -4.99 -12.23 -6.89
N PRO A 430 -5.42 -12.28 -8.16
CA PRO A 430 -6.81 -12.59 -8.52
C PRO A 430 -7.21 -14.05 -8.23
N VAL A 431 -8.46 -14.25 -7.78
CA VAL A 431 -9.05 -15.56 -7.49
C VAL A 431 -10.26 -15.80 -8.37
N GLY A 432 -10.30 -16.92 -9.09
CA GLY A 432 -11.43 -17.29 -9.96
C GLY A 432 -11.72 -16.26 -11.07
N GLY A 433 -10.77 -15.39 -11.40
CA GLY A 433 -10.90 -14.34 -12.40
C GLY A 433 -9.67 -14.31 -13.31
N THR A 434 -9.87 -13.91 -14.58
CA THR A 434 -8.81 -13.70 -15.57
C THR A 434 -8.94 -12.30 -16.17
N ILE A 435 -8.99 -12.14 -17.49
CA ILE A 435 -9.26 -10.86 -18.13
C ILE A 435 -10.18 -11.06 -19.35
N PRO A 436 -11.15 -10.17 -19.61
CA PRO A 436 -11.98 -10.24 -20.80
C PRO A 436 -11.15 -10.14 -22.09
N ARG A 437 -11.48 -10.97 -23.09
CA ARG A 437 -10.84 -10.93 -24.42
C ARG A 437 -11.01 -9.59 -25.13
N SER A 438 -12.02 -8.80 -24.75
CA SER A 438 -12.31 -7.48 -25.34
C SER A 438 -11.45 -6.36 -24.78
N ARG A 439 -10.72 -6.57 -23.68
CA ARG A 439 -9.86 -5.56 -23.07
C ARG A 439 -8.41 -5.75 -23.52
N PRO A 440 -7.74 -4.71 -24.05
CA PRO A 440 -6.31 -4.77 -24.32
C PRO A 440 -5.55 -5.15 -23.04
N PHE A 441 -4.65 -6.12 -23.15
CA PHE A 441 -3.87 -6.61 -22.03
C PHE A 441 -2.38 -6.51 -22.38
N GLU A 442 -1.80 -5.36 -22.04
CA GLU A 442 -0.41 -5.02 -22.33
C GLU A 442 0.24 -4.43 -21.07
N PRO A 443 0.60 -5.27 -20.07
CA PRO A 443 1.38 -4.80 -18.93
C PRO A 443 2.70 -4.18 -19.40
N GLN A 444 3.13 -3.11 -18.73
CA GLN A 444 4.16 -2.18 -19.23
C GLN A 444 5.49 -2.31 -18.48
N ARG A 445 5.45 -2.89 -17.27
CA ARG A 445 6.63 -3.21 -16.45
C ARG A 445 6.46 -4.59 -15.80
N PRO A 446 7.57 -5.22 -15.36
CA PRO A 446 7.50 -6.38 -14.48
C PRO A 446 6.65 -6.09 -13.24
N MET A 447 5.71 -6.97 -12.92
CA MET A 447 4.85 -6.89 -11.74
C MET A 447 4.68 -8.27 -11.11
N PRO A 448 4.88 -8.40 -9.78
CA PRO A 448 4.57 -9.65 -9.09
C PRO A 448 3.08 -10.01 -9.21
N VAL A 449 2.79 -11.24 -9.63
CA VAL A 449 1.41 -11.77 -9.72
C VAL A 449 1.26 -13.18 -9.13
N LEU A 450 0.11 -13.45 -8.51
CA LEU A 450 -0.31 -14.77 -8.04
C LEU A 450 -1.74 -15.07 -8.50
N TYR A 451 -1.96 -16.13 -9.28
CA TYR A 451 -3.32 -16.53 -9.68
C TYR A 451 -3.80 -17.75 -8.91
N ILE A 452 -5.09 -17.79 -8.57
CA ILE A 452 -5.74 -18.97 -7.98
C ILE A 452 -6.98 -19.30 -8.80
N ASN A 453 -6.99 -20.44 -9.50
CA ASN A 453 -8.08 -20.80 -10.41
C ASN A 453 -8.42 -22.29 -10.33
N GLY A 454 -9.73 -22.60 -10.34
CA GLY A 454 -10.26 -23.95 -10.43
C GLY A 454 -10.27 -24.48 -11.86
N THR A 455 -9.82 -25.71 -12.10
CA THR A 455 -9.84 -26.30 -13.45
C THR A 455 -11.23 -26.75 -13.91
N ARG A 456 -12.22 -26.80 -13.00
CA ARG A 456 -13.62 -27.13 -13.29
C ARG A 456 -14.57 -25.99 -12.94
N ASP A 457 -14.06 -24.77 -12.94
CA ASP A 457 -14.84 -23.54 -12.80
C ASP A 457 -15.92 -23.46 -13.88
N PRO A 458 -17.22 -23.44 -13.53
CA PRO A 458 -18.31 -23.42 -14.51
C PRO A 458 -18.70 -22.00 -14.99
N LEU A 459 -18.05 -20.94 -14.50
CA LEU A 459 -18.39 -19.55 -14.84
C LEU A 459 -17.24 -18.81 -15.53
N ALA A 460 -16.01 -19.01 -15.08
CA ALA A 460 -14.80 -18.49 -15.67
C ALA A 460 -13.90 -19.66 -16.06
N PHE A 461 -14.08 -20.18 -17.28
CA PHE A 461 -13.42 -21.42 -17.66
C PHE A 461 -11.90 -21.26 -17.64
N TYR A 462 -11.22 -22.26 -17.06
CA TYR A 462 -9.75 -22.28 -16.99
C TYR A 462 -9.10 -22.18 -18.39
N GLU A 463 -9.71 -22.84 -19.37
CA GLU A 463 -9.31 -22.85 -20.78
C GLU A 463 -10.55 -22.88 -21.69
N ASN A 464 -10.41 -22.35 -22.91
CA ASN A 464 -11.42 -22.30 -23.95
C ASN A 464 -12.67 -21.47 -23.59
N ASP A 465 -12.50 -20.44 -22.76
CA ASP A 465 -13.55 -19.48 -22.47
C ASP A 465 -13.80 -18.58 -23.69
N VAL A 466 -15.07 -18.35 -24.02
CA VAL A 466 -15.47 -17.55 -25.20
C VAL A 466 -15.42 -16.04 -24.94
N PHE A 467 -15.44 -15.62 -23.67
CA PHE A 467 -15.42 -14.21 -23.26
C PHE A 467 -14.12 -13.83 -22.56
N LEU A 468 -13.46 -14.77 -21.90
CA LEU A 468 -12.25 -14.55 -21.11
C LEU A 468 -11.01 -15.13 -21.78
N LEU A 469 -9.84 -14.54 -21.52
CA LEU A 469 -8.56 -15.18 -21.86
C LEU A 469 -8.33 -16.39 -20.95
N ASP A 470 -7.75 -17.44 -21.53
CA ASP A 470 -7.40 -18.67 -20.83
C ASP A 470 -6.36 -18.35 -19.74
N VAL A 471 -6.51 -18.96 -18.56
CA VAL A 471 -5.60 -18.74 -17.41
C VAL A 471 -4.13 -18.96 -17.81
N PRO A 472 -3.76 -20.05 -18.51
CA PRO A 472 -2.38 -20.25 -18.94
C PRO A 472 -1.86 -19.14 -19.86
N LYS A 473 -2.73 -18.54 -20.70
CA LYS A 473 -2.31 -17.47 -21.62
C LYS A 473 -2.01 -16.17 -20.88
N VAL A 474 -2.80 -15.85 -19.86
CA VAL A 474 -2.56 -14.70 -18.98
C VAL A 474 -1.24 -14.87 -18.22
N LEU A 475 -0.99 -16.05 -17.67
CA LEU A 475 0.26 -16.36 -16.96
C LEU A 475 1.49 -16.32 -17.87
N GLU A 476 1.40 -16.84 -19.10
CA GLU A 476 2.48 -16.73 -20.11
C GLU A 476 2.81 -15.27 -20.43
N THR A 477 1.77 -14.42 -20.52
CA THR A 477 1.94 -12.98 -20.78
C THR A 477 2.66 -12.30 -19.61
N TRP A 478 2.29 -12.60 -18.37
CA TRP A 478 2.99 -12.11 -17.18
C TRP A 478 4.42 -12.63 -17.09
N ALA A 479 4.65 -13.93 -17.30
CA ALA A 479 5.98 -14.52 -17.29
C ALA A 479 6.90 -13.87 -18.33
N THR A 480 6.38 -13.63 -19.54
CA THR A 480 7.13 -12.92 -20.60
C THR A 480 7.44 -11.47 -20.20
N THR A 481 6.45 -10.76 -19.66
CA THR A 481 6.62 -9.36 -19.22
C THR A 481 7.61 -9.23 -18.06
N ASN A 482 7.62 -10.23 -17.18
CA ASN A 482 8.50 -10.30 -16.02
C ASN A 482 9.88 -10.92 -16.33
N GLY A 483 10.20 -11.19 -17.60
CA GLY A 483 11.51 -11.72 -17.99
C GLY A 483 11.82 -13.13 -17.48
N CYS A 484 10.80 -13.92 -17.13
CA CYS A 484 10.95 -15.26 -16.59
C CYS A 484 11.42 -16.29 -17.63
N ASP A 485 11.86 -17.45 -17.15
CA ASP A 485 11.94 -18.67 -17.97
C ASP A 485 10.58 -19.02 -18.58
N ALA A 486 10.56 -19.72 -19.73
CA ALA A 486 9.30 -19.99 -20.44
C ALA A 486 8.35 -20.94 -19.69
N GLU A 487 8.90 -21.94 -18.98
CA GLU A 487 8.13 -22.99 -18.31
C GLU A 487 8.27 -22.88 -16.78
N PRO A 488 7.18 -23.07 -16.02
CA PRO A 488 7.24 -23.05 -14.57
C PRO A 488 7.79 -24.36 -13.99
N VAL A 489 8.31 -24.27 -12.76
CA VAL A 489 8.46 -25.42 -11.88
C VAL A 489 7.10 -25.75 -11.28
N VAL A 490 6.69 -27.02 -11.33
CA VAL A 490 5.39 -27.48 -10.80
C VAL A 490 5.62 -28.32 -9.55
N THR A 491 4.98 -27.93 -8.45
CA THR A 491 5.03 -28.61 -7.16
C THR A 491 3.62 -28.98 -6.70
N ALA A 492 3.40 -30.23 -6.33
CA ALA A 492 2.13 -30.64 -5.73
C ALA A 492 2.02 -30.09 -4.29
N VAL A 493 0.90 -29.46 -3.96
CA VAL A 493 0.54 -29.10 -2.58
C VAL A 493 -0.07 -30.33 -1.90
N PRO A 494 0.23 -30.59 -0.61
CA PRO A 494 -0.38 -31.71 0.09
C PRO A 494 -1.92 -31.65 0.10
N ASP A 495 -2.55 -32.75 -0.32
CA ASP A 495 -3.99 -32.99 -0.20
C ASP A 495 -4.31 -33.36 1.26
N ILE A 496 -4.76 -32.36 2.02
CA ILE A 496 -5.08 -32.50 3.45
C ILE A 496 -6.57 -32.84 3.65
N GLU A 497 -7.44 -32.41 2.72
CA GLU A 497 -8.88 -32.68 2.76
C GLU A 497 -9.32 -33.57 1.59
N THR A 498 -9.03 -34.86 1.74
CA THR A 498 -9.26 -35.87 0.71
C THR A 498 -10.73 -36.10 0.30
N SER A 499 -11.71 -35.51 1.01
CA SER A 499 -13.14 -35.66 0.70
C SER A 499 -13.71 -34.57 -0.22
N ASP A 500 -12.97 -33.49 -0.49
CA ASP A 500 -13.46 -32.36 -1.29
C ASP A 500 -13.38 -32.60 -2.82
N ALA A 501 -12.79 -33.73 -3.23
CA ALA A 501 -12.58 -34.14 -4.62
C ALA A 501 -11.82 -33.10 -5.47
N SER A 502 -10.86 -32.41 -4.87
CA SER A 502 -9.92 -31.50 -5.51
C SER A 502 -8.51 -31.67 -4.97
N THR A 503 -7.51 -31.14 -5.68
CA THR A 503 -6.09 -31.09 -5.24
C THR A 503 -5.47 -29.80 -5.79
N VAL A 504 -4.27 -29.43 -5.33
CA VAL A 504 -3.62 -28.19 -5.77
C VAL A 504 -2.20 -28.43 -6.29
N GLU A 505 -1.87 -27.82 -7.43
CA GLU A 505 -0.49 -27.68 -7.93
C GLU A 505 -0.06 -26.21 -7.84
N LEU A 506 1.11 -25.94 -7.28
CA LEU A 506 1.78 -24.64 -7.34
C LEU A 506 2.71 -24.61 -8.56
N LEU A 507 2.49 -23.66 -9.46
CA LEU A 507 3.35 -23.37 -10.60
C LEU A 507 4.14 -22.10 -10.31
N GLU A 508 5.47 -22.19 -10.39
CA GLU A 508 6.39 -21.09 -10.10
C GLU A 508 7.34 -20.84 -11.28
N TRP A 509 7.20 -19.70 -11.95
CA TRP A 509 8.15 -19.29 -12.99
C TRP A 509 9.43 -18.78 -12.34
N GLN A 510 10.58 -19.20 -12.88
CA GLN A 510 11.91 -18.94 -12.30
C GLN A 510 12.68 -17.89 -13.11
N ASN A 511 13.76 -17.37 -12.52
CA ASN A 511 14.67 -16.39 -13.14
C ASN A 511 13.97 -15.12 -13.65
N CYS A 512 12.99 -14.63 -12.89
CA CYS A 512 12.19 -13.46 -13.23
C CYS A 512 12.74 -12.15 -12.64
N ASP A 513 12.42 -11.03 -13.30
CA ASP A 513 12.52 -9.67 -12.73
C ASP A 513 11.42 -9.42 -11.68
N ALA A 514 10.28 -10.11 -11.80
CA ALA A 514 9.19 -10.09 -10.82
C ALA A 514 8.46 -11.45 -10.75
N GLU A 515 8.02 -11.84 -9.55
CA GLU A 515 7.50 -13.18 -9.27
C GLU A 515 6.17 -13.50 -10.01
N VAL A 516 6.03 -14.71 -10.57
CA VAL A 516 4.79 -15.20 -11.19
C VAL A 516 4.45 -16.56 -10.62
N LEU A 517 3.33 -16.63 -9.89
CA LEU A 517 2.84 -17.84 -9.22
C LEU A 517 1.43 -18.20 -9.69
N HIS A 518 1.11 -19.49 -9.67
CA HIS A 518 -0.25 -19.96 -9.89
C HIS A 518 -0.58 -21.18 -9.04
N PHE A 519 -1.58 -21.05 -8.16
CA PHE A 519 -2.24 -22.17 -7.51
C PHE A 519 -3.33 -22.71 -8.43
N LYS A 520 -2.98 -23.78 -9.16
CA LYS A 520 -3.90 -24.52 -10.00
C LYS A 520 -4.70 -25.50 -9.15
N VAL A 521 -5.98 -25.21 -8.93
CA VAL A 521 -6.87 -26.07 -8.14
C VAL A 521 -7.51 -27.11 -9.06
N ILE A 522 -6.91 -28.28 -9.14
CA ILE A 522 -7.36 -29.39 -9.97
C ILE A 522 -8.68 -29.93 -9.42
N GLY A 523 -9.72 -29.93 -10.25
CA GLY A 523 -11.06 -30.38 -9.83
C GLY A 523 -11.88 -29.30 -9.14
N GLY A 524 -11.26 -28.20 -8.70
CA GLY A 524 -11.91 -27.08 -8.02
C GLY A 524 -12.88 -26.31 -8.91
N GLY A 525 -13.94 -25.77 -8.29
CA GLY A 525 -14.97 -24.94 -8.92
C GLY A 525 -14.71 -23.43 -8.86
N HIS A 526 -15.77 -22.64 -9.05
CA HIS A 526 -15.76 -21.17 -8.96
C HIS A 526 -15.92 -20.71 -7.51
N ASN A 527 -14.85 -20.84 -6.72
CA ASN A 527 -14.87 -20.61 -5.27
C ASN A 527 -13.63 -19.84 -4.79
N TRP A 528 -13.59 -19.52 -3.50
CA TRP A 528 -12.40 -19.02 -2.78
C TRP A 528 -11.84 -20.14 -1.88
N PRO A 529 -10.81 -20.89 -2.32
CA PRO A 529 -10.27 -22.01 -1.55
C PRO A 529 -9.89 -21.64 -0.12
N GLY A 530 -10.35 -22.44 0.85
CA GLY A 530 -10.17 -22.21 2.29
C GLY A 530 -10.84 -20.95 2.86
N GLY A 531 -11.67 -20.25 2.08
CA GLY A 531 -12.56 -19.19 2.56
C GLY A 531 -13.88 -19.73 3.12
N ASN A 532 -14.94 -18.92 3.07
CA ASN A 532 -16.27 -19.37 3.49
C ASN A 532 -17.02 -20.00 2.30
N ASN A 533 -17.40 -21.28 2.43
CA ASN A 533 -18.04 -22.06 1.36
C ASN A 533 -19.50 -21.64 1.11
N PHE A 534 -19.70 -20.50 0.43
CA PHE A 534 -21.03 -19.95 0.19
C PHE A 534 -21.62 -20.34 -1.17
N LEU A 535 -20.81 -20.88 -2.09
CA LEU A 535 -21.22 -21.20 -3.47
C LEU A 535 -20.99 -22.68 -3.81
N PRO A 536 -21.45 -23.65 -2.99
CA PRO A 536 -21.15 -25.08 -3.17
C PRO A 536 -21.72 -25.67 -4.47
N PHE A 537 -22.69 -25.00 -5.10
CA PHE A 537 -23.27 -25.40 -6.37
C PHE A 537 -22.43 -24.99 -7.59
N LEU A 538 -21.33 -24.25 -7.41
CA LEU A 538 -20.42 -23.82 -8.48
C LEU A 538 -19.17 -24.70 -8.62
N GLY A 539 -19.24 -25.94 -8.13
CA GLY A 539 -18.18 -26.94 -8.23
C GLY A 539 -17.49 -27.20 -6.88
N ASN A 540 -16.49 -28.08 -6.91
CA ASN A 540 -15.82 -28.54 -5.68
C ASN A 540 -15.15 -27.38 -4.94
N PHE A 541 -15.30 -27.35 -3.61
CA PHE A 541 -14.74 -26.34 -2.73
C PHE A 541 -13.45 -26.87 -2.11
N ASN A 542 -12.29 -26.38 -2.56
CA ASN A 542 -11.00 -26.86 -2.08
C ASN A 542 -10.67 -26.35 -0.68
N LEU A 543 -10.26 -27.25 0.21
CA LEU A 543 -9.87 -26.99 1.59
C LEU A 543 -8.38 -27.22 1.86
N ASP A 544 -7.59 -27.54 0.82
CA ASP A 544 -6.15 -27.81 0.97
C ASP A 544 -5.30 -26.57 1.23
N ILE A 545 -5.76 -25.42 0.73
CA ILE A 545 -5.10 -24.13 0.91
C ILE A 545 -6.08 -23.11 1.47
N ASN A 546 -5.56 -22.15 2.24
CA ASN A 546 -6.28 -20.92 2.57
C ASN A 546 -5.78 -19.81 1.66
N SER A 547 -6.61 -19.43 0.67
CA SER A 547 -6.22 -18.44 -0.34
C SER A 547 -5.81 -17.10 0.27
N SER A 548 -6.51 -16.63 1.32
CA SER A 548 -6.19 -15.35 1.95
C SER A 548 -4.83 -15.36 2.64
N VAL A 549 -4.45 -16.48 3.24
CA VAL A 549 -3.12 -16.68 3.84
C VAL A 549 -2.03 -16.76 2.76
N GLU A 550 -2.26 -17.52 1.69
CA GLU A 550 -1.27 -17.63 0.60
C GLU A 550 -1.07 -16.31 -0.15
N ILE A 551 -2.16 -15.58 -0.40
CA ILE A 551 -2.13 -14.23 -0.98
C ILE A 551 -1.28 -13.29 -0.12
N TRP A 552 -1.45 -13.31 1.21
CA TRP A 552 -0.66 -12.45 2.09
C TRP A 552 0.82 -12.87 2.17
N LYS A 553 1.13 -14.17 2.24
CA LYS A 553 2.52 -14.67 2.16
C LYS A 553 3.23 -14.19 0.90
N PHE A 554 2.48 -14.09 -0.20
CA PHE A 554 2.95 -13.54 -1.45
C PHE A 554 3.09 -12.01 -1.38
N PHE A 555 2.06 -11.26 -1.00
CA PHE A 555 2.08 -9.80 -0.96
C PHE A 555 3.11 -9.21 0.00
N SER A 556 3.25 -9.76 1.20
CA SER A 556 4.12 -9.23 2.26
C SER A 556 5.60 -9.06 1.85
N ARG A 557 6.06 -9.85 0.88
CA ARG A 557 7.42 -9.77 0.31
C ARG A 557 7.56 -8.89 -0.94
N GLN A 558 6.46 -8.33 -1.47
CA GLN A 558 6.49 -7.47 -2.65
C GLN A 558 6.53 -6.00 -2.27
N ARG A 559 7.21 -5.19 -3.07
CA ARG A 559 7.22 -3.73 -2.97
C ARG A 559 7.03 -3.13 -4.35
N LEU A 560 6.29 -2.02 -4.41
CA LEU A 560 6.25 -1.18 -5.60
C LEU A 560 7.67 -0.64 -5.83
N PRO A 561 8.23 -0.80 -7.03
CA PRO A 561 9.52 -0.18 -7.34
C PRO A 561 9.42 1.34 -7.14
N GLN A 562 10.37 1.91 -6.38
CA GLN A 562 10.41 3.35 -6.18
C GLN A 562 10.59 4.04 -7.54
N ALA A 563 9.63 4.89 -7.91
CA ALA A 563 9.75 5.70 -9.12
C ALA A 563 11.03 6.56 -9.04
N THR A 564 11.70 6.74 -10.17
CA THR A 564 12.93 7.54 -10.25
C THR A 564 12.80 8.66 -11.28
N ALA A 565 13.57 9.72 -11.09
CA ALA A 565 13.82 10.81 -12.03
C ALA A 565 15.32 10.88 -12.31
N ARG A 566 15.68 11.40 -13.49
CA ARG A 566 17.09 11.61 -13.88
C ARG A 566 17.53 13.00 -13.47
N VAL A 567 18.58 13.13 -12.65
CA VAL A 567 19.03 14.43 -12.14
C VAL A 567 20.53 14.62 -12.30
N GLN A 568 20.92 15.79 -12.79
CA GLN A 568 22.30 16.29 -12.78
C GLN A 568 22.42 17.47 -11.80
N PHE A 569 23.47 17.49 -10.98
CA PHE A 569 23.81 18.65 -10.16
C PHE A 569 24.95 19.45 -10.78
N ILE A 570 24.83 20.78 -10.80
CA ILE A 570 25.88 21.71 -11.24
C ILE A 570 26.21 22.65 -10.08
N HIS A 571 27.50 22.77 -9.73
CA HIS A 571 27.93 23.67 -8.67
C HIS A 571 28.51 24.97 -9.24
N ALA A 572 27.66 25.99 -9.38
CA ALA A 572 28.02 27.32 -9.87
C ALA A 572 28.23 28.35 -8.73
N ALA A 573 27.79 28.06 -7.51
CA ALA A 573 27.95 28.96 -6.37
C ALA A 573 29.40 29.07 -5.91
N SER A 574 29.86 30.28 -5.58
CA SER A 574 31.20 30.48 -4.99
C SER A 574 31.22 30.06 -3.52
N ASN A 575 31.34 28.74 -3.29
CA ASN A 575 31.36 28.10 -1.99
C ASN A 575 32.37 26.94 -1.97
N GLU A 576 32.61 26.39 -0.78
CA GLU A 576 33.36 25.17 -0.55
C GLU A 576 32.77 23.96 -1.28
N THR A 577 33.60 22.94 -1.49
CA THR A 577 33.14 21.62 -1.94
C THR A 577 32.04 21.09 -1.00
N VAL A 578 30.95 20.58 -1.58
CA VAL A 578 29.80 20.06 -0.84
C VAL A 578 29.53 18.60 -1.14
N SER A 579 28.91 17.89 -0.20
CA SER A 579 28.18 16.65 -0.47
C SER A 579 26.71 16.96 -0.73
N VAL A 580 26.09 16.21 -1.64
CA VAL A 580 24.65 16.30 -1.92
C VAL A 580 23.97 15.09 -1.30
N THR A 581 22.95 15.33 -0.47
CA THR A 581 22.10 14.28 0.12
C THR A 581 20.64 14.51 -0.28
N ALA A 582 19.86 13.44 -0.41
CA ALA A 582 18.41 13.48 -0.62
C ALA A 582 17.72 12.57 0.40
N GLY A 583 16.77 13.11 1.17
CA GLY A 583 16.06 12.34 2.21
C GLY A 583 17.00 11.69 3.23
N GLY A 584 18.12 12.34 3.54
CA GLY A 584 19.14 11.84 4.46
C GLY A 584 20.15 10.84 3.86
N LYS A 585 20.02 10.43 2.60
CA LYS A 585 20.98 9.55 1.90
C LYS A 585 21.95 10.37 1.05
N THR A 586 23.26 10.13 1.16
CA THR A 586 24.27 10.75 0.30
C THR A 586 24.13 10.27 -1.15
N LEU A 587 23.91 11.22 -2.06
CA LEU A 587 23.87 11.01 -3.50
C LEU A 587 25.22 11.32 -4.16
N VAL A 588 25.89 12.36 -3.69
CA VAL A 588 27.18 12.82 -4.20
C VAL A 588 28.09 13.11 -3.01
N GLU A 589 29.20 12.39 -2.88
CA GLU A 589 30.12 12.59 -1.75
C GLU A 589 30.88 13.91 -1.83
N LYS A 590 31.28 14.32 -3.04
CA LYS A 590 32.03 15.55 -3.29
C LYS A 590 31.64 16.15 -4.63
N LEU A 591 30.99 17.30 -4.58
CA LEU A 591 30.71 18.17 -5.71
C LEU A 591 31.53 19.44 -5.50
N ALA A 592 32.58 19.61 -6.29
CA ALA A 592 33.47 20.76 -6.19
C ALA A 592 32.88 21.97 -6.94
N PHE A 593 33.30 23.17 -6.54
CA PHE A 593 33.00 24.39 -7.29
C PHE A 593 33.40 24.24 -8.77
N GLN A 594 32.56 24.75 -9.68
CA GLN A 594 32.72 24.68 -11.15
C GLN A 594 32.63 23.27 -11.74
N THR A 595 32.09 22.29 -10.99
CA THR A 595 31.89 20.91 -11.48
C THR A 595 30.43 20.53 -11.56
N ALA A 596 30.16 19.44 -12.28
CA ALA A 596 28.84 18.86 -12.42
C ALA A 596 28.89 17.33 -12.23
N THR A 597 27.77 16.72 -11.88
CA THR A 597 27.64 15.26 -11.88
C THR A 597 27.19 14.77 -13.26
N PRO A 598 27.37 13.49 -13.61
CA PRO A 598 26.54 12.85 -14.61
C PRO A 598 25.06 12.87 -14.16
N TYR A 599 24.13 12.72 -15.10
CA TYR A 599 22.74 12.41 -14.74
C TYR A 599 22.68 11.05 -14.03
N THR A 600 22.02 11.02 -12.87
CA THR A 600 21.80 9.82 -12.05
C THR A 600 20.33 9.66 -11.72
N GLU A 601 19.91 8.44 -11.39
CA GLU A 601 18.56 8.19 -10.88
C GLU A 601 18.44 8.65 -9.41
N ILE A 602 17.36 9.36 -9.12
CA ILE A 602 16.96 9.82 -7.79
C ILE A 602 15.50 9.45 -7.58
N PRO A 603 15.04 9.10 -6.36
CA PRO A 603 13.63 8.87 -6.09
C PRO A 603 12.72 10.01 -6.59
N ALA A 604 11.53 9.66 -7.04
CA ALA A 604 10.53 10.57 -7.58
C ALA A 604 9.14 10.25 -7.02
N GLY A 605 8.18 11.16 -7.19
CA GLY A 605 6.81 11.05 -6.68
C GLY A 605 6.66 11.37 -5.20
N ILE A 606 7.75 11.68 -4.49
CA ILE A 606 7.76 12.05 -3.07
C ILE A 606 8.50 13.38 -2.86
N PRO A 607 8.14 14.17 -1.82
CA PRO A 607 8.95 15.32 -1.40
C PRO A 607 10.33 14.84 -0.90
N LEU A 608 11.39 15.41 -1.44
CA LEU A 608 12.77 15.10 -1.08
C LEU A 608 13.52 16.33 -0.62
N ASP A 609 14.04 16.29 0.60
CA ASP A 609 14.96 17.30 1.10
C ASP A 609 16.35 17.08 0.48
N ILE A 610 16.70 17.93 -0.48
CA ILE A 610 18.02 18.02 -1.08
C ILE A 610 18.87 18.92 -0.20
N THR A 611 19.89 18.35 0.45
CA THR A 611 20.79 19.08 1.36
C THR A 611 22.21 19.09 0.84
N LEU A 612 22.80 20.29 0.73
CA LEU A 612 24.20 20.54 0.44
C LEU A 612 24.94 20.75 1.75
N THR A 613 25.94 19.91 2.01
CA THR A 613 26.75 19.99 3.25
C THR A 613 28.21 20.22 2.88
N PRO A 614 28.88 21.27 3.39
CA PRO A 614 30.32 21.46 3.20
C PRO A 614 31.13 20.26 3.72
N VAL A 615 32.10 19.78 2.93
CA VAL A 615 32.90 18.58 3.29
C VAL A 615 34.34 18.89 3.72
N ASN A 616 34.73 20.17 3.77
CA ASN A 616 36.06 20.57 4.17
C ASN A 616 36.26 20.44 5.70
N PRO A 617 37.35 19.81 6.18
CA PRO A 617 37.63 19.71 7.61
C PRO A 617 37.74 21.09 8.28
N GLY A 618 36.87 21.38 9.25
CA GLY A 618 36.84 22.66 9.97
C GLY A 618 35.95 23.73 9.36
N SER A 619 35.15 23.40 8.33
CA SER A 619 34.13 24.31 7.80
C SER A 619 33.13 24.73 8.88
N THR A 620 32.75 26.00 8.87
CA THR A 620 31.72 26.57 9.76
C THR A 620 30.44 26.95 9.01
N THR A 621 30.41 26.73 7.69
CA THR A 621 29.27 27.03 6.83
C THR A 621 28.13 26.05 7.11
N ALA A 622 26.92 26.57 7.31
CA ALA A 622 25.75 25.73 7.58
C ALA A 622 25.31 24.95 6.32
N PRO A 623 24.75 23.74 6.47
CA PRO A 623 24.11 23.04 5.36
C PRO A 623 22.93 23.83 4.80
N ILE A 624 22.71 23.71 3.49
CA ILE A 624 21.61 24.37 2.78
C ILE A 624 20.66 23.30 2.26
N THR A 625 19.37 23.43 2.56
CA THR A 625 18.35 22.44 2.23
C THR A 625 17.23 23.07 1.41
N THR A 626 16.77 22.35 0.37
CA THR A 626 15.51 22.64 -0.33
C THR A 626 14.71 21.36 -0.49
N THR A 627 13.38 21.46 -0.44
CA THR A 627 12.50 20.31 -0.72
C THR A 627 12.10 20.34 -2.20
N LEU A 628 12.34 19.24 -2.92
CA LEU A 628 11.92 19.06 -4.31
C LEU A 628 10.99 17.85 -4.43
N THR A 629 9.90 17.99 -5.17
CA THR A 629 9.07 16.85 -5.60
C THR A 629 9.37 16.58 -7.07
N LEU A 630 10.12 15.53 -7.35
CA LEU A 630 10.50 15.14 -8.70
C LEU A 630 9.39 14.29 -9.34
N GLU A 631 9.12 14.49 -10.63
CA GLU A 631 8.16 13.68 -11.38
C GLU A 631 8.82 12.41 -11.92
N ALA A 632 8.10 11.28 -11.87
CA ALA A 632 8.61 10.00 -12.33
C ALA A 632 8.95 10.03 -13.82
N GLY A 633 10.13 9.51 -14.19
CA GLY A 633 10.61 9.47 -15.58
C GLY A 633 11.05 10.82 -16.15
N GLU A 634 10.88 11.92 -15.41
CA GLU A 634 11.28 13.26 -15.84
C GLU A 634 12.79 13.48 -15.64
N THR A 635 13.36 14.41 -16.41
CA THR A 635 14.78 14.76 -16.34
C THR A 635 14.96 16.19 -15.82
N TYR A 636 15.84 16.36 -14.82
CA TYR A 636 16.10 17.63 -14.15
C TYR A 636 17.59 18.00 -14.15
N THR A 637 17.87 19.28 -14.28
CA THR A 637 19.18 19.84 -13.90
C THR A 637 18.99 20.74 -12.69
N VAL A 638 19.76 20.51 -11.63
CA VAL A 638 19.75 21.32 -10.41
C VAL A 638 21.08 22.05 -10.30
N ALA A 639 21.05 23.36 -10.48
CA ALA A 639 22.21 24.21 -10.32
C ALA A 639 22.22 24.86 -8.93
N VAL A 640 23.36 24.81 -8.26
CA VAL A 640 23.63 25.56 -7.04
C VAL A 640 24.23 26.89 -7.45
N VAL A 641 23.57 28.01 -7.13
CA VAL A 641 23.94 29.37 -7.56
C VAL A 641 24.12 30.30 -6.36
N GLY A 642 24.75 31.47 -6.53
CA GLY A 642 24.96 32.44 -5.44
C GLY A 642 26.38 32.48 -4.87
N THR A 643 26.57 33.19 -3.76
CA THR A 643 27.90 33.47 -3.17
C THR A 643 27.90 33.37 -1.64
N THR A 644 29.09 33.27 -1.05
CA THR A 644 29.29 33.17 0.42
C THR A 644 29.97 34.40 1.04
N THR A 645 29.95 35.55 0.36
CA THR A 645 30.64 36.78 0.82
C THR A 645 29.92 37.46 2.00
N GLU A 646 30.68 38.16 2.85
CA GLU A 646 30.23 38.74 4.14
C GLU A 646 29.05 39.75 4.08
N SER A 647 28.56 40.14 2.90
CA SER A 647 27.41 41.07 2.76
C SER A 647 26.05 40.40 2.56
N ASP A 648 25.98 39.08 2.35
CA ASP A 648 24.74 38.27 2.22
C ASP A 648 23.68 38.77 1.21
N ASP A 649 24.04 39.63 0.25
CA ASP A 649 23.08 40.12 -0.75
C ASP A 649 22.59 39.02 -1.71
N TYR A 650 23.37 37.94 -1.87
CA TYR A 650 23.10 36.83 -2.80
C TYR A 650 23.44 35.46 -2.18
N PRO A 651 22.56 34.92 -1.33
CA PRO A 651 22.80 33.65 -0.66
C PRO A 651 22.90 32.49 -1.65
N VAL A 652 23.55 31.41 -1.22
CA VAL A 652 23.61 30.17 -1.99
C VAL A 652 22.23 29.53 -2.06
N GLU A 653 21.74 29.29 -3.28
CA GLU A 653 20.38 28.82 -3.56
C GLU A 653 20.36 27.76 -4.67
N PHE A 654 19.20 27.14 -4.87
CA PHE A 654 18.97 26.17 -5.95
C PHE A 654 18.17 26.80 -7.10
N ALA A 655 18.65 26.58 -8.33
CA ALA A 655 17.91 26.81 -9.57
C ALA A 655 17.63 25.46 -10.23
N VAL A 656 16.37 25.19 -10.59
CA VAL A 656 15.94 23.87 -11.07
C VAL A 656 15.35 23.99 -12.47
N LEU A 657 15.91 23.24 -13.43
CA LEU A 657 15.35 23.04 -14.74
C LEU A 657 14.61 21.70 -14.78
N LYS A 658 13.30 21.73 -15.00
CA LYS A 658 12.49 20.57 -15.38
C LYS A 658 12.51 20.38 -16.90
N GLY A 659 12.47 19.14 -17.40
CA GLY A 659 12.49 18.86 -18.84
C GLY A 659 13.87 19.07 -19.45
N ALA A 660 14.93 18.83 -18.65
CA ALA A 660 16.29 18.88 -19.13
C ALA A 660 16.54 17.75 -20.15
N LYS A 661 17.47 17.98 -21.09
CA LYS A 661 17.82 16.99 -22.11
C LYS A 661 19.17 16.38 -21.80
N GLU A 662 19.33 15.07 -21.99
CA GLU A 662 20.64 14.40 -21.92
C GLU A 662 21.36 14.34 -23.28
N LYS A 663 20.65 14.67 -24.38
CA LYS A 663 21.15 14.71 -25.76
C LYS A 663 20.37 15.73 -26.61
N ALA A 664 20.92 16.10 -27.76
CA ALA A 664 20.21 16.92 -28.75
C ALA A 664 19.10 16.12 -29.46
N ASP A 665 18.08 16.80 -29.96
CA ASP A 665 17.05 16.16 -30.81
C ASP A 665 17.63 15.83 -32.19
N ASP A 666 18.44 16.76 -32.72
CA ASP A 666 19.21 16.58 -33.94
C ASP A 666 20.65 16.16 -33.61
N ALA A 667 21.03 14.95 -34.05
CA ALA A 667 22.37 14.41 -33.84
C ALA A 667 23.49 15.24 -34.50
N THR A 668 23.19 16.22 -35.36
CA THR A 668 24.17 17.16 -35.93
C THR A 668 24.40 18.43 -35.10
N LYS A 669 23.50 18.69 -34.14
CA LYS A 669 23.47 19.85 -33.25
C LYS A 669 23.89 19.48 -31.83
N ILE A 670 23.87 20.45 -30.93
CA ILE A 670 24.01 20.27 -29.48
C ILE A 670 22.82 20.95 -28.80
N ALA A 671 22.22 20.27 -27.83
CA ALA A 671 21.18 20.85 -26.98
C ALA A 671 21.85 21.73 -25.93
N LEU A 672 21.65 23.04 -25.98
CA LEU A 672 22.31 24.01 -25.09
C LEU A 672 21.27 24.64 -24.16
N GLY A 673 21.37 24.34 -22.87
CA GLY A 673 20.65 25.02 -21.80
C GLY A 673 21.51 26.13 -21.18
N PHE A 674 20.89 26.95 -20.33
CA PHE A 674 21.59 28.07 -19.70
C PHE A 674 21.01 28.37 -18.32
N VAL A 675 21.87 28.52 -17.31
CA VAL A 675 21.48 29.00 -15.97
C VAL A 675 22.21 30.29 -15.64
N ALA A 676 21.46 31.31 -15.28
CA ALA A 676 21.96 32.60 -14.84
C ALA A 676 22.39 32.52 -13.37
N SER A 677 23.66 32.20 -13.14
CA SER A 677 24.20 31.93 -11.80
C SER A 677 24.95 33.09 -11.16
N ILE A 678 25.06 34.23 -11.85
CA ILE A 678 25.69 35.45 -11.35
C ILE A 678 24.66 36.55 -11.05
N PRO A 679 24.74 37.20 -9.88
CA PRO A 679 23.71 38.14 -9.44
C PRO A 679 23.95 39.62 -9.77
N ASP A 680 25.14 39.99 -10.26
CA ASP A 680 25.57 41.39 -10.42
C ASP A 680 25.34 41.99 -11.82
N GLY A 681 24.47 41.35 -12.62
CA GLY A 681 24.04 41.84 -13.93
C GLY A 681 22.70 42.58 -13.87
N THR A 682 22.53 43.62 -14.68
CA THR A 682 21.19 44.04 -15.13
C THR A 682 20.60 42.94 -16.02
N PRO A 683 19.27 42.84 -16.19
CA PRO A 683 18.68 41.88 -17.12
C PRO A 683 19.34 41.96 -18.50
N THR A 684 19.70 40.81 -19.08
CA THR A 684 20.42 40.73 -20.36
C THR A 684 19.74 39.79 -21.36
N ASP A 685 20.01 39.99 -22.64
CA ASP A 685 19.73 38.99 -23.67
C ASP A 685 21.03 38.28 -24.04
N ALA A 686 20.94 36.99 -24.36
CA ALA A 686 22.04 36.22 -24.94
C ALA A 686 21.76 35.96 -26.41
N LEU A 687 22.61 36.46 -27.31
CA LEU A 687 22.45 36.34 -28.75
C LEU A 687 23.47 35.37 -29.35
N LEU A 688 23.01 34.52 -30.27
CA LEU A 688 23.85 33.65 -31.09
C LEU A 688 23.75 34.06 -32.56
N GLY A 689 24.85 34.54 -33.13
CA GLY A 689 24.85 35.00 -34.53
C GLY A 689 23.92 36.19 -34.81
N GLY A 690 23.57 36.96 -33.78
CA GLY A 690 22.65 38.11 -33.86
C GLY A 690 21.18 37.78 -33.60
N GLU A 691 20.82 36.51 -33.40
CA GLU A 691 19.47 36.11 -32.97
C GLU A 691 19.42 35.85 -31.47
N ILE A 692 18.31 36.20 -30.81
CA ILE A 692 18.11 35.98 -29.39
C ILE A 692 18.03 34.47 -29.10
N LEU A 693 19.03 33.97 -28.39
CA LEU A 693 19.10 32.60 -27.91
C LEU A 693 18.39 32.46 -26.56
N PHE A 694 18.60 33.38 -25.62
CA PHE A 694 17.88 33.48 -24.35
C PHE A 694 17.54 34.95 -24.11
N ASP A 695 16.31 35.22 -23.67
CA ASP A 695 15.70 36.57 -23.65
C ASP A 695 15.39 36.96 -22.21
N ASN A 696 15.58 38.23 -21.85
CA ASN A 696 15.26 38.78 -20.53
C ASN A 696 15.81 37.96 -19.36
N ILE A 697 17.10 37.64 -19.40
CA ILE A 697 17.79 36.82 -18.41
C ILE A 697 17.92 37.58 -17.10
N ASP A 698 17.26 37.09 -16.05
CA ASP A 698 17.43 37.50 -14.66
C ASP A 698 18.21 36.46 -13.84
N TYR A 699 18.73 36.88 -12.67
CA TYR A 699 19.42 35.98 -11.74
C TYR A 699 18.51 34.80 -11.33
N LYS A 700 19.07 33.59 -11.37
CA LYS A 700 18.43 32.27 -11.14
C LYS A 700 17.56 31.76 -12.28
N ASP A 701 17.37 32.52 -13.36
CA ASP A 701 16.66 31.99 -14.52
C ASP A 701 17.39 30.77 -15.07
N PHE A 702 16.62 29.72 -15.31
CA PHE A 702 17.12 28.48 -15.88
C PHE A 702 16.35 28.16 -17.17
N PHE A 703 17.02 28.42 -18.29
CA PHE A 703 16.46 28.24 -19.62
C PHE A 703 16.63 26.80 -20.12
N ALA A 704 15.55 26.27 -20.70
CA ALA A 704 15.53 24.95 -21.31
C ALA A 704 16.49 24.83 -22.50
N HIS A 705 16.84 23.59 -22.82
CA HIS A 705 17.78 23.27 -23.89
C HIS A 705 17.25 23.68 -25.27
N LYS A 706 18.04 24.46 -26.01
CA LYS A 706 17.81 24.79 -27.42
C LYS A 706 18.84 24.10 -28.32
N ASP A 707 18.37 23.49 -29.40
CA ASP A 707 19.23 22.80 -30.36
C ASP A 707 19.96 23.82 -31.26
N VAL A 708 21.25 24.02 -31.00
CA VAL A 708 22.12 24.95 -31.73
C VAL A 708 23.14 24.21 -32.60
N PRO A 709 23.64 24.81 -33.71
CA PRO A 709 24.67 24.19 -34.53
C PRO A 709 25.91 23.80 -33.70
N ALA A 710 26.37 22.56 -33.84
CA ALA A 710 27.62 22.13 -33.22
C ALA A 710 28.82 22.66 -34.02
N ALA A 711 29.25 23.88 -33.70
CA ALA A 711 30.33 24.63 -34.36
C ALA A 711 31.07 25.55 -33.35
N ASN A 712 31.98 26.39 -33.84
CA ASN A 712 32.47 27.52 -33.05
C ASN A 712 31.37 28.56 -32.92
N LEU A 713 30.95 28.85 -31.68
CA LEU A 713 29.92 29.82 -31.37
C LEU A 713 30.50 31.04 -30.64
N THR A 714 29.97 32.20 -30.98
CA THR A 714 30.13 33.44 -30.22
C THR A 714 28.76 33.83 -29.68
N ILE A 715 28.61 33.81 -28.36
CA ILE A 715 27.40 34.20 -27.66
C ILE A 715 27.63 35.60 -27.09
N SER A 716 26.87 36.58 -27.57
CA SER A 716 26.95 37.97 -27.10
C SER A 716 25.91 38.18 -26.01
N SER A 717 26.29 38.80 -24.90
CA SER A 717 25.35 39.33 -23.89
C SER A 717 25.13 40.81 -24.13
N THR A 718 23.87 41.24 -24.14
CA THR A 718 23.42 42.63 -24.36
C THR A 718 22.44 43.03 -23.25
N PRO A 719 22.24 44.31 -22.93
CA PRO A 719 21.14 44.74 -22.08
C PRO A 719 19.77 44.32 -22.66
N ALA A 720 18.83 43.86 -21.84
CA ALA A 720 17.55 43.28 -22.29
C ALA A 720 16.64 44.21 -23.14
N ASN A 721 16.92 45.52 -23.20
CA ASN A 721 16.19 46.48 -24.03
C ASN A 721 17.06 47.13 -25.12
N ASP A 722 18.30 46.65 -25.31
CA ASP A 722 19.25 47.16 -26.29
C ASP A 722 20.14 46.03 -26.83
N ASN A 723 19.71 45.43 -27.93
CA ASN A 723 20.43 44.34 -28.60
C ASN A 723 21.55 44.81 -29.53
N GLU A 724 21.83 46.12 -29.60
CA GLU A 724 22.96 46.67 -30.36
C GLU A 724 24.22 46.81 -29.49
N THR A 725 24.07 47.05 -28.18
CA THR A 725 25.20 47.23 -27.26
C THR A 725 25.66 45.90 -26.65
N ILE A 726 26.77 45.37 -27.16
CA ILE A 726 27.39 44.15 -26.63
C ILE A 726 28.12 44.45 -25.32
N ALA A 727 27.69 43.85 -24.21
CA ALA A 727 28.29 43.96 -22.89
C ALA A 727 29.40 42.93 -22.63
N LEU A 728 29.26 41.73 -23.21
CA LEU A 728 30.20 40.62 -23.06
C LEU A 728 30.06 39.68 -24.27
N GLN A 729 31.15 39.05 -24.71
CA GLN A 729 31.12 37.93 -25.66
C GLN A 729 31.76 36.69 -25.07
N VAL A 730 31.07 35.56 -25.11
CA VAL A 730 31.59 34.24 -24.77
C VAL A 730 31.87 33.48 -26.06
N ASN A 731 33.08 32.94 -26.20
CA ASN A 731 33.50 32.15 -27.35
C ASN A 731 33.64 30.68 -26.94
N ALA A 732 32.94 29.80 -27.63
CA ALA A 732 32.89 28.38 -27.32
C ALA A 732 33.06 27.53 -28.58
N ASN A 733 34.08 26.65 -28.61
CA ASN A 733 34.18 25.62 -29.63
C ASN A 733 33.43 24.37 -29.16
N ILE A 734 32.20 24.20 -29.65
CA ILE A 734 31.32 23.10 -29.21
C ILE A 734 31.07 22.05 -30.30
N ALA A 735 31.83 22.11 -31.40
CA ALA A 735 31.68 21.20 -32.54
C ALA A 735 31.83 19.72 -32.16
N PHE A 736 32.65 19.43 -31.13
CA PHE A 736 32.95 18.08 -30.67
C PHE A 736 31.79 17.44 -29.90
N TRP A 737 30.93 18.23 -29.26
CA TRP A 737 29.81 17.75 -28.45
C TRP A 737 28.52 17.57 -29.26
N ARG A 738 28.67 17.36 -30.56
CA ARG A 738 27.58 17.03 -31.47
C ARG A 738 26.79 15.81 -30.99
N GLY A 739 25.47 15.94 -30.98
CA GLY A 739 24.51 14.96 -30.46
C GLY A 739 24.44 14.89 -28.94
N LYS A 740 25.17 15.73 -28.20
CA LYS A 740 25.10 15.82 -26.73
C LYS A 740 24.22 16.98 -26.28
N SER A 741 24.04 17.09 -24.97
CA SER A 741 23.50 18.28 -24.33
C SER A 741 24.49 18.87 -23.34
N ALA A 742 24.32 20.16 -23.07
CA ALA A 742 25.14 20.90 -22.16
C ALA A 742 24.39 22.09 -21.55
N VAL A 743 24.78 22.50 -20.35
CA VAL A 743 24.28 23.70 -19.68
C VAL A 743 25.42 24.70 -19.53
N LEU A 744 25.21 25.91 -20.06
CA LEU A 744 26.07 27.05 -19.81
C LEU A 744 25.76 27.62 -18.42
N PHE A 745 26.81 27.97 -17.69
CA PHE A 745 26.70 28.63 -16.39
C PHE A 745 27.86 29.59 -16.17
N GLN A 746 27.72 30.51 -15.21
CA GLN A 746 28.74 31.49 -14.86
C GLN A 746 29.15 31.40 -13.40
N THR A 747 30.35 31.86 -13.11
CA THR A 747 30.86 31.98 -11.74
C THR A 747 31.61 33.28 -11.57
N GLY A 748 31.79 33.74 -10.32
CA GLY A 748 32.39 35.04 -10.02
C GLY A 748 31.43 36.21 -10.24
N LEU A 749 31.96 37.42 -10.25
CA LEU A 749 31.21 38.66 -10.46
C LEU A 749 31.83 39.45 -11.62
N LEU A 750 30.98 40.11 -12.42
CA LEU A 750 31.44 41.00 -13.48
C LEU A 750 32.09 42.26 -12.90
N SER A 751 31.53 42.75 -11.78
CA SER A 751 31.89 43.99 -11.09
C SER A 751 33.27 43.98 -10.44
N ASP A 752 33.76 42.80 -10.01
CA ASP A 752 35.08 42.64 -9.37
C ASP A 752 36.13 41.99 -10.28
N GLY A 753 35.74 41.65 -11.52
CA GLY A 753 36.62 41.03 -12.52
C GLY A 753 36.87 39.53 -12.33
N THR A 754 36.13 38.85 -11.45
CA THR A 754 36.28 37.40 -11.22
C THR A 754 35.42 36.53 -12.15
N TYR A 755 34.63 37.15 -13.03
CA TYR A 755 33.73 36.47 -13.97
C TYR A 755 34.41 35.37 -14.79
N GLN A 756 33.80 34.18 -14.78
CA GLN A 756 34.21 33.03 -15.59
C GLN A 756 32.98 32.29 -16.12
N PRO A 757 32.82 32.17 -17.45
CA PRO A 757 31.81 31.34 -18.07
C PRO A 757 32.30 29.89 -18.18
N TRP A 758 31.38 28.96 -17.98
CA TRP A 758 31.62 27.52 -18.01
C TRP A 758 30.51 26.80 -18.77
N ILE A 759 30.80 25.56 -19.14
CA ILE A 759 29.80 24.64 -19.69
C ILE A 759 29.88 23.30 -18.96
N ALA A 760 28.73 22.74 -18.61
CA ALA A 760 28.56 21.41 -18.03
C ALA A 760 27.89 20.47 -19.03
N LEU A 761 28.52 19.34 -19.33
CA LEU A 761 27.98 18.31 -20.22
C LEU A 761 27.09 17.32 -19.46
N SER A 762 26.20 16.62 -20.17
CA SER A 762 25.32 15.61 -19.56
C SER A 762 26.05 14.43 -18.88
N ASN A 763 27.32 14.20 -19.22
CA ASN A 763 28.16 13.20 -18.56
C ASN A 763 28.90 13.73 -17.31
N GLY A 764 28.64 14.97 -16.89
CA GLY A 764 29.28 15.62 -15.73
C GLY A 764 30.59 16.35 -16.02
N GLY A 765 31.13 16.26 -17.24
CA GLY A 765 32.33 17.03 -17.60
C GLY A 765 32.06 18.54 -17.61
N THR A 766 32.95 19.35 -17.05
CA THR A 766 32.85 20.81 -17.09
C THR A 766 34.06 21.46 -17.77
N PHE A 767 33.84 22.55 -18.52
CA PHE A 767 34.90 23.25 -19.26
C PHE A 767 34.77 24.77 -19.11
N PRO A 768 35.88 25.49 -18.87
CA PRO A 768 35.87 26.94 -18.89
C PRO A 768 35.80 27.44 -20.33
N LEU A 769 35.08 28.54 -20.54
CA LEU A 769 34.95 29.21 -21.82
C LEU A 769 35.75 30.52 -21.83
N SER A 770 36.22 30.92 -23.02
CA SER A 770 36.90 32.20 -23.20
C SER A 770 35.86 33.32 -23.35
N PHE A 771 36.15 34.52 -22.87
CA PHE A 771 35.26 35.67 -23.01
C PHE A 771 36.00 36.99 -23.23
N THR A 772 35.30 38.00 -23.74
CA THR A 772 35.79 39.37 -23.95
C THR A 772 34.76 40.40 -23.51
N THR A 773 35.18 41.55 -22.97
CA THR A 773 34.32 42.69 -22.62
C THR A 773 34.75 43.96 -23.39
N PRO A 774 33.86 44.94 -23.61
CA PRO A 774 34.17 46.19 -24.31
C PRO A 774 35.34 46.97 -23.70
N ASN A 775 35.46 46.99 -22.37
CA ASN A 775 36.54 47.68 -21.66
C ASN A 775 37.88 46.91 -21.70
N ASN A 776 37.85 45.62 -22.05
CA ASN A 776 39.04 44.80 -22.33
C ASN A 776 39.33 44.66 -23.84
N ALA A 777 38.70 45.45 -24.72
CA ALA A 777 39.09 45.50 -26.13
C ALA A 777 40.55 45.99 -26.35
N THR A 778 41.21 46.50 -25.28
CA THR A 778 42.64 46.82 -25.23
C THR A 778 43.46 45.93 -24.28
N ALA A 779 42.92 44.78 -23.84
CA ALA A 779 43.77 43.70 -23.34
C ALA A 779 44.63 43.26 -24.53
N THR A 780 45.93 43.51 -24.39
CA THR A 780 46.90 43.44 -25.47
C THR A 780 46.81 42.06 -26.11
N ALA A 781 46.81 41.98 -27.44
CA ALA A 781 46.71 40.74 -28.19
C ALA A 781 47.75 39.71 -27.69
N MET A 782 47.33 38.86 -26.75
CA MET A 782 48.18 37.85 -26.15
C MET A 782 48.21 36.68 -27.14
N ASN A 783 49.28 36.60 -27.92
CA ASN A 783 49.44 35.52 -28.88
C ASN A 783 49.78 34.23 -28.11
N PHE A 784 48.83 33.30 -28.03
CA PHE A 784 49.05 31.95 -27.52
C PHE A 784 48.92 30.94 -28.66
N SER A 785 49.99 30.21 -28.96
CA SER A 785 50.00 29.14 -29.97
C SER A 785 50.54 27.82 -29.41
N VAL A 786 50.07 26.72 -29.99
CA VAL A 786 50.47 25.35 -29.67
C VAL A 786 50.91 24.70 -30.99
N ASP A 787 52.19 24.39 -31.12
CA ASP A 787 52.79 23.85 -32.36
C ASP A 787 53.93 22.86 -32.05
N PRO A 788 53.98 21.65 -32.65
CA PRO A 788 52.97 21.07 -33.53
C PRO A 788 51.66 20.74 -32.81
N ASN A 789 50.54 20.85 -33.54
CA ASN A 789 49.22 20.39 -33.14
C ASN A 789 48.44 19.94 -34.40
N PRO A 790 48.18 18.63 -34.63
CA PRO A 790 48.39 17.50 -33.71
C PRO A 790 49.84 17.24 -33.32
N SER A 791 50.05 16.61 -32.17
CA SER A 791 51.37 16.23 -31.66
C SER A 791 51.36 14.81 -31.11
N ASN A 792 52.47 14.09 -31.26
CA ASN A 792 52.67 12.79 -30.66
C ASN A 792 53.53 12.88 -29.37
N GLU A 793 54.82 13.17 -29.45
CA GLU A 793 55.67 13.12 -28.24
C GLU A 793 55.89 14.47 -27.56
N PHE A 794 55.69 15.57 -28.29
CA PHE A 794 56.16 16.89 -27.89
C PHE A 794 55.42 18.03 -28.59
N THR A 795 55.04 19.06 -27.84
CA THR A 795 54.50 20.30 -28.40
C THR A 795 55.15 21.52 -27.74
N GLN A 796 55.14 22.66 -28.42
CA GLN A 796 55.67 23.91 -27.91
C GLN A 796 54.57 24.94 -27.76
N LEU A 797 54.46 25.49 -26.55
CA LEU A 797 53.55 26.58 -26.22
C LEU A 797 54.30 27.88 -26.42
N THR A 798 53.81 28.77 -27.29
CA THR A 798 54.39 30.12 -27.45
C THR A 798 53.39 31.14 -26.96
N ILE A 799 53.80 31.99 -26.03
CA ILE A 799 52.95 32.97 -25.36
C ILE A 799 53.64 34.33 -25.42
N GLU A 800 52.95 35.35 -25.92
CA GLU A 800 53.41 36.74 -25.94
C GLU A 800 52.68 37.57 -24.90
N LEU A 801 53.40 38.11 -23.91
CA LEU A 801 52.84 38.92 -22.83
C LEU A 801 53.25 40.38 -22.97
N ALA A 802 52.29 41.30 -22.90
CA ALA A 802 52.56 42.73 -23.00
C ALA A 802 53.14 43.34 -21.71
N THR A 803 52.79 42.76 -20.55
CA THR A 803 53.23 43.22 -19.23
C THR A 803 53.78 42.05 -18.40
N ALA A 804 54.59 42.36 -17.39
CA ALA A 804 55.05 41.36 -16.44
C ALA A 804 53.91 40.98 -15.47
N GLN A 805 53.59 39.69 -15.38
CA GLN A 805 52.44 39.21 -14.62
C GLN A 805 52.61 37.76 -14.14
N HIS A 806 51.68 37.30 -13.29
CA HIS A 806 51.60 35.90 -12.93
C HIS A 806 50.94 35.11 -14.08
N LEU A 807 51.55 34.00 -14.47
CA LEU A 807 51.10 33.12 -15.54
C LEU A 807 50.96 31.70 -15.02
N THR A 808 49.81 31.08 -15.23
CA THR A 808 49.59 29.65 -15.01
C THR A 808 49.13 28.98 -16.31
N ILE A 809 49.72 27.85 -16.65
CA ILE A 809 49.42 27.03 -17.83
C ILE A 809 49.03 25.64 -17.35
N GLN A 810 47.82 25.21 -17.66
CA GLN A 810 47.29 23.90 -17.27
C GLN A 810 46.87 23.11 -18.51
N LEU A 811 47.18 21.82 -18.56
CA LEU A 811 46.62 20.89 -19.52
C LEU A 811 45.36 20.26 -18.90
N ILE A 812 44.25 20.35 -19.62
CA ILE A 812 42.95 19.84 -19.21
C ILE A 812 42.54 18.76 -20.20
N ASP A 813 42.06 17.60 -19.74
CA ASP A 813 41.57 16.55 -20.63
C ASP A 813 40.16 16.83 -21.17
N GLN A 814 39.70 15.94 -22.06
CA GLN A 814 38.34 15.95 -22.62
C GLN A 814 37.21 15.72 -21.60
N PHE A 815 37.52 15.58 -20.31
CA PHE A 815 36.56 15.46 -19.21
C PHE A 815 36.61 16.65 -18.24
N GLY A 816 37.47 17.65 -18.50
CA GLY A 816 37.59 18.85 -17.67
C GLY A 816 38.58 18.70 -16.51
N GLN A 817 39.27 17.57 -16.39
CA GLN A 817 40.24 17.35 -15.31
C GLN A 817 41.58 17.97 -15.68
N ILE A 818 42.20 18.66 -14.71
CA ILE A 818 43.59 19.13 -14.85
C ILE A 818 44.48 17.89 -14.86
N VAL A 819 45.02 17.58 -16.03
CA VAL A 819 45.98 16.50 -16.26
C VAL A 819 47.32 16.88 -15.66
N GLU A 820 47.73 18.13 -15.90
CA GLU A 820 49.03 18.66 -15.51
C GLU A 820 49.01 20.19 -15.45
N THR A 821 49.79 20.77 -14.53
CA THR A 821 50.14 22.20 -14.59
C THR A 821 51.53 22.34 -15.22
N VAL A 822 51.57 22.78 -16.47
CA VAL A 822 52.80 22.91 -17.27
C VAL A 822 53.71 24.01 -16.74
N PHE A 823 53.10 25.10 -16.25
CA PHE A 823 53.83 26.23 -15.67
C PHE A 823 52.95 27.00 -14.68
N SER A 824 53.54 27.53 -13.61
CA SER A 824 52.92 28.52 -12.75
C SER A 824 53.99 29.42 -12.13
N GLY A 825 53.92 30.73 -12.33
CA GLY A 825 54.91 31.66 -11.81
C GLY A 825 54.81 33.07 -12.40
N ASN A 826 55.58 34.00 -11.82
CA ASN A 826 55.70 35.37 -12.35
C ASN A 826 56.64 35.39 -13.55
N ILE A 827 56.24 36.05 -14.62
CA ILE A 827 57.00 36.11 -15.87
C ILE A 827 57.05 37.56 -16.38
N SER A 828 58.15 37.94 -17.04
CA SER A 828 58.32 39.28 -17.59
C SER A 828 57.49 39.49 -18.87
N ALA A 829 57.29 40.74 -19.29
CA ALA A 829 56.79 41.03 -20.63
C ALA A 829 57.72 40.44 -21.72
N GLY A 830 57.17 40.05 -22.87
CA GLY A 830 57.87 39.46 -24.02
C GLY A 830 57.28 38.14 -24.51
N ILE A 831 57.93 37.54 -25.51
CA ILE A 831 57.59 36.22 -26.04
C ILE A 831 58.31 35.14 -25.24
N HIS A 832 57.56 34.16 -24.74
CA HIS A 832 58.04 33.03 -23.97
C HIS A 832 57.62 31.73 -24.62
N THR A 833 58.48 30.72 -24.54
CA THR A 833 58.22 29.39 -25.08
C THR A 833 58.32 28.34 -23.98
N PHE A 834 57.31 27.47 -23.90
CA PHE A 834 57.26 26.36 -22.95
C PHE A 834 57.23 25.05 -23.73
N PRO A 835 58.35 24.29 -23.73
CA PRO A 835 58.37 22.95 -24.29
C PRO A 835 57.56 22.01 -23.37
N HIS A 836 56.63 21.24 -23.94
CA HIS A 836 55.82 20.29 -23.18
C HIS A 836 55.93 18.87 -23.76
N HIS A 837 56.45 17.95 -22.95
CA HIS A 837 56.59 16.54 -23.29
C HIS A 837 55.30 15.78 -23.01
N LEU A 838 54.75 15.11 -24.02
CA LEU A 838 53.44 14.46 -23.96
C LEU A 838 53.52 12.94 -23.78
N ALA A 839 54.70 12.39 -23.49
CA ALA A 839 54.93 10.93 -23.48
C ALA A 839 54.08 10.17 -22.44
N ASN A 840 53.70 10.82 -21.34
CA ASN A 840 52.88 10.23 -20.28
C ASN A 840 51.39 10.59 -20.40
N ILE A 841 51.02 11.31 -21.46
CA ILE A 841 49.65 11.75 -21.72
C ILE A 841 49.06 10.81 -22.77
N ARG A 842 47.87 10.27 -22.49
CA ARG A 842 47.20 9.31 -23.39
C ARG A 842 46.83 9.98 -24.72
N ALA A 843 46.73 9.19 -25.78
CA ALA A 843 46.14 9.67 -27.04
C ALA A 843 44.73 10.21 -26.76
N GLY A 844 44.44 11.41 -27.25
CA GLY A 844 43.21 12.12 -26.92
C GLY A 844 43.28 13.62 -27.19
N TRP A 845 42.15 14.28 -26.97
CA TRP A 845 42.02 15.72 -27.12
C TRP A 845 42.15 16.39 -25.76
N TYR A 846 42.95 17.45 -25.69
CA TYR A 846 43.23 18.22 -24.50
C TYR A 846 43.06 19.71 -24.76
N THR A 847 42.96 20.50 -23.71
CA THR A 847 42.91 21.96 -23.76
C THR A 847 43.97 22.53 -22.84
N TYR A 848 44.85 23.36 -23.37
CA TYR A 848 45.66 24.24 -22.54
C TYR A 848 44.82 25.41 -22.05
N ARG A 849 44.80 25.62 -20.74
CA ARG A 849 44.24 26.79 -20.07
C ARG A 849 45.38 27.69 -19.60
N LEU A 850 45.43 28.88 -20.16
CA LEU A 850 46.31 29.97 -19.77
C LEU A 850 45.54 30.88 -18.81
N VAL A 851 46.06 31.11 -17.60
CA VAL A 851 45.49 32.04 -16.62
C VAL A 851 46.50 33.14 -16.36
N THR A 852 46.07 34.38 -16.57
CA THR A 852 46.85 35.59 -16.34
C THR A 852 46.05 36.58 -15.49
N ASN A 853 46.69 37.67 -15.05
CA ASN A 853 45.98 38.75 -14.35
C ASN A 853 44.99 39.47 -15.28
N GLU A 854 45.21 39.39 -16.59
CA GLU A 854 44.40 40.04 -17.64
C GLU A 854 43.25 39.14 -18.14
N GLY A 855 43.23 37.85 -17.76
CA GLY A 855 42.16 36.91 -18.12
C GLY A 855 42.63 35.50 -18.42
N VAL A 856 41.71 34.68 -18.95
CA VAL A 856 41.92 33.27 -19.29
C VAL A 856 41.86 33.07 -20.80
N ILE A 857 42.84 32.38 -21.37
CA ILE A 857 42.89 32.01 -22.80
C ILE A 857 43.03 30.50 -22.91
N THR A 858 42.29 29.86 -23.82
CA THR A 858 42.42 28.42 -24.05
C THR A 858 42.90 28.08 -25.47
N LYS A 859 43.65 26.99 -25.61
CA LYS A 859 44.03 26.39 -26.91
C LYS A 859 43.93 24.88 -26.87
N GLY A 860 43.31 24.29 -27.88
CA GLY A 860 43.23 22.84 -28.01
C GLY A 860 44.59 22.19 -28.33
N LEU A 861 44.71 20.91 -28.01
CA LEU A 861 45.80 20.02 -28.34
C LEU A 861 45.21 18.67 -28.77
N VAL A 862 45.64 18.15 -29.90
CA VAL A 862 45.41 16.76 -30.31
C VAL A 862 46.66 15.97 -30.00
N LYS A 863 46.55 15.01 -29.08
CA LYS A 863 47.59 14.02 -28.81
C LYS A 863 47.27 12.76 -29.61
N GLU A 864 48.13 12.43 -30.58
CA GLU A 864 48.01 11.20 -31.39
C GLU A 864 48.44 9.94 -30.64
#